data_AF-A0A8I2FUJ6-F1
#
_entry.id   AF-A0A8I2FUJ6-F1
#
_cell.length_a   1.000
_cell.length_b   1.000
_cell.length_c   1.000
_cell.angle_alpha   90.00
_cell.angle_beta   90.00
_cell.angle_gamma   90.00
#
_symmetry.space_group_name_H-M   'P 1'
#
loop_
_entity.id
_entity.type
_entity.pdbx_description
1 polymer ?
#
loop_
_entity_poly.entity_id
_entity_poly.type
_entity_poly.pdbx_seq_one_letter_code
_entity_poly.pdbx_strand_id
1 'polypeptide(L)'
;MLLRHTLLQRKTPGLLRKSSRFMGMFFLLSVLLTFPLFSQQLTHEMTEEEKALMPAYLESLRARIESGPPLAPVRNIAEFEHMEGVLIAYPLGIPVSLVAKMSEHVMVTTIVDNASSENQARNQYSSGGVNLDNCNFIYAPHDSYWTRDYGPWFVMDGNQRISVINFVYNRPRPNDNNIPVEMASFLGLDLYDMDLVHAGGNYMTDGWGISVSTDLVWDENTQYTPAQIDQIVYDYLGVHTYHVMQDPLGSYIKHVDCWGKYLDVDKVLIGRVPQTNPRYDDYESAAGYFSGQTTGYGNYYQVYRVDTPNSEPYTNSLILNKRVFVPVTGSANDPGAITAYTTAMPGYEVIGVSGDWTSTDALHCRVIGIADRGMLYIKHSPLLGEKPDQPDYEITAEIIPYSGMQVIAGSVKIYYKVDGGTYYTVDMNNTSADSYTGTIPGQPQGSEIAYYIHAEDTSGRTSEHPYIGEPDPHVFTVSLPLQPPDAQFTADNTVITAGDSVQFTDQSTNGPTSWSWSFPGGTPSTSTDQAPSVTYNTPGTYDVTLTVSNAAGEDTETKVDYINVQEAGPDYCDSSGNNQSYEYIAGVQVGNLNNSSGASGYSDFTSMTADLTAGAPVSVSLTPGFTGSSYTEYWRIWIDYNIDGDFDDAGEVVFSGSGSSTVTGSFTVPSGVEGLTRMRVSMSYNSYPSACGTFNYGEVEDYSVDISGGVPPVQYTLTTNTVGNGSITLNPPGGVYDEGTVVTLTAAPDPGWQFDNWSGDLSGTANPATITMNSDKTVTANFSETGPCTETVGFTTVFGSTSTSANRRALPFTMPENGNICSVTIYHAGGSGGLILGVYDGEGTPQNRLGVTPTTTINSSAGWQTIELSSPAYVAGGSTVWLAWVFQDNPGIRYQTGSPGRYQSTQTWSGGMPDPFGSGSQANYIYSIYATFTPGGTPPQYTLTTNIVGQGSITLDPPGGIYDSGTEVTLTAAPDPGWQFDGWSGDLSGSQNPAAIIMNANKSVTAAFSEIGTTGTVGNTNVFGSTSTSNSRRAMPFTMPEDGTIASVSMYHTGGSGRMILAVYDGEGSPQNRLGVTAETFVSGSTGWQTINLTNLVSVQGGTTIWLAWVYEDNPGIRYQTGSPGRVDAGVGWSGGMPDPFGSGSQSNYIYSIYATYTTN
;
A
#
# COMPACT_ATOMS: atom_id res chain seq x y z
N MET A 1 -70.79 19.58 58.52
CA MET A 1 -70.57 21.04 58.54
C MET A 1 -69.67 21.36 57.35
N LEU A 2 -70.10 22.15 56.35
CA LEU A 2 -70.17 23.62 56.35
C LEU A 2 -68.80 24.28 56.66
N LEU A 3 -68.17 25.05 55.76
CA LEU A 3 -68.57 25.45 54.40
C LEU A 3 -67.36 25.80 53.48
N ARG A 4 -67.58 25.67 52.17
CA ARG A 4 -66.94 26.27 50.95
C ARG A 4 -66.23 27.63 51.14
N HIS A 5 -65.26 28.08 50.32
CA HIS A 5 -64.53 27.64 49.10
C HIS A 5 -63.22 28.51 48.97
N THR A 6 -62.39 28.65 47.92
CA THR A 6 -62.32 28.35 46.44
C THR A 6 -60.80 28.32 46.06
N LEU A 7 -60.27 27.51 45.12
CA LEU A 7 -60.10 27.72 43.66
C LEU A 7 -59.50 29.09 43.25
N LEU A 8 -58.38 29.21 42.49
CA LEU A 8 -57.41 28.28 41.83
C LEU A 8 -55.96 28.88 41.92
N GLN A 9 -54.84 28.46 41.28
CA GLN A 9 -54.56 27.43 40.24
C GLN A 9 -53.10 26.85 40.31
N ARG A 10 -52.33 26.89 39.20
CA ARG A 10 -50.95 26.41 38.94
C ARG A 10 -49.90 27.51 39.29
N LYS A 11 -48.59 27.26 39.44
CA LYS A 11 -47.69 26.16 39.02
C LYS A 11 -46.49 26.02 40.02
N THR A 12 -45.77 24.90 40.01
CA THR A 12 -44.63 24.53 40.89
C THR A 12 -43.27 24.60 40.17
N PRO A 13 -42.10 24.38 40.83
CA PRO A 13 -41.73 24.61 42.25
C PRO A 13 -40.41 25.42 42.41
N GLY A 14 -40.04 25.76 43.65
CA GLY A 14 -38.67 26.20 44.00
C GLY A 14 -38.33 25.77 45.44
N LEU A 15 -37.18 25.11 45.64
CA LEU A 15 -36.85 24.42 46.89
C LEU A 15 -35.65 25.07 47.58
N LEU A 16 -35.90 25.76 48.70
CA LEU A 16 -34.88 26.35 49.57
C LEU A 16 -35.02 25.81 50.99
N ARG A 17 -33.98 25.13 51.49
CA ARG A 17 -33.72 24.91 52.92
C ARG A 17 -32.22 25.17 53.14
N LYS A 18 -31.83 26.23 53.85
CA LYS A 18 -31.93 26.46 55.30
C LYS A 18 -31.09 25.50 56.14
N SER A 19 -30.10 26.11 56.78
CA SER A 19 -29.15 25.58 57.76
C SER A 19 -29.76 25.27 59.13
N SER A 20 -29.06 24.41 59.88
CA SER A 20 -28.92 24.54 61.34
C SER A 20 -27.72 23.72 61.85
N ARG A 21 -26.74 24.37 62.50
CA ARG A 21 -25.73 23.68 63.34
C ARG A 21 -26.40 23.13 64.60
N PHE A 22 -25.92 22.01 65.13
CA PHE A 22 -25.87 21.77 66.59
C PHE A 22 -24.67 20.86 66.94
N MET A 23 -24.31 20.75 68.21
CA MET A 23 -22.94 20.44 68.66
C MET A 23 -22.88 19.38 69.77
N GLY A 24 -21.85 18.53 69.73
CA GLY A 24 -21.44 17.61 70.81
C GLY A 24 -20.89 16.27 70.30
N MET A 25 -19.90 15.63 70.94
CA MET A 25 -19.03 16.08 72.04
C MET A 25 -17.73 15.25 72.10
N PHE A 26 -16.65 15.89 72.57
CA PHE A 26 -15.29 15.35 72.82
C PHE A 26 -15.18 13.87 73.25
N PHE A 27 -14.12 13.19 72.79
CA PHE A 27 -13.14 12.57 73.70
C PHE A 27 -11.72 12.53 73.10
N LEU A 28 -10.73 12.29 73.97
CA LEU A 28 -9.26 12.32 73.81
C LEU A 28 -8.72 11.51 72.59
N LEU A 29 -7.51 11.79 72.06
CA LEU A 29 -6.27 12.12 72.80
C LEU A 29 -5.34 13.12 72.07
N SER A 30 -4.80 14.07 72.83
CA SER A 30 -3.71 14.96 72.41
C SER A 30 -2.34 14.34 72.68
N VAL A 31 -1.47 14.25 71.66
CA VAL A 31 -0.03 14.06 71.85
C VAL A 31 0.67 15.35 71.42
N LEU A 32 0.91 16.25 72.37
CA LEU A 32 1.93 17.29 72.19
C LEU A 32 3.30 16.61 72.33
N LEU A 33 3.90 16.21 71.21
CA LEU A 33 5.34 16.05 71.13
C LEU A 33 5.96 17.44 71.06
N THR A 34 6.27 18.01 72.22
CA THR A 34 7.14 19.19 72.32
C THR A 34 8.56 18.78 71.97
N PHE A 35 8.87 18.71 70.67
CA PHE A 35 10.24 18.65 70.21
C PHE A 35 10.98 19.92 70.67
N PRO A 36 12.27 19.81 71.04
CA PRO A 36 13.06 20.97 71.42
C PRO A 36 13.24 21.91 70.21
N LEU A 37 13.41 23.20 70.49
CA LEU A 37 13.81 24.20 69.49
C LEU A 37 15.25 23.94 69.00
N PHE A 38 15.39 23.00 68.08
CA PHE A 38 16.49 22.95 67.13
C PHE A 38 15.96 23.41 65.78
N SER A 39 16.39 24.60 65.38
CA SER A 39 16.22 25.12 64.01
C SER A 39 17.14 24.35 63.07
N GLN A 40 16.83 23.08 62.81
CA GLN A 40 17.52 22.29 61.81
C GLN A 40 17.11 22.82 60.44
N GLN A 41 18.04 23.46 59.74
CA GLN A 41 17.88 23.88 58.37
C GLN A 41 17.60 22.63 57.52
N LEU A 42 16.45 22.59 56.84
CA LEU A 42 16.09 21.46 55.97
C LEU A 42 17.10 21.33 54.83
N THR A 43 17.35 20.10 54.42
CA THR A 43 18.13 19.75 53.24
C THR A 43 17.22 19.55 52.03
N HIS A 44 17.76 19.71 50.82
CA HIS A 44 17.00 19.43 49.62
C HIS A 44 16.77 17.91 49.44
N GLU A 45 17.78 17.09 49.75
CA GLU A 45 17.61 15.65 49.99
C GLU A 45 16.77 15.40 51.25
N MET A 46 15.87 14.41 51.19
CA MET A 46 15.09 13.96 52.34
C MET A 46 15.98 13.29 53.41
N THR A 47 15.79 13.67 54.67
CA THR A 47 16.37 12.91 55.80
C THR A 47 15.74 11.52 55.93
N GLU A 48 16.35 10.63 56.71
CA GLU A 48 15.77 9.31 57.00
C GLU A 48 14.46 9.40 57.80
N GLU A 49 14.29 10.46 58.60
CA GLU A 49 13.02 10.78 59.26
C GLU A 49 11.95 11.23 58.25
N GLU A 50 12.30 12.06 57.25
CA GLU A 50 11.37 12.43 56.17
C GLU A 50 10.96 11.20 55.34
N LYS A 51 11.93 10.36 54.94
CA LYS A 51 11.67 9.10 54.21
C LYS A 51 10.73 8.17 55.01
N ALA A 52 10.85 8.11 56.34
CA ALA A 52 9.97 7.33 57.20
C ALA A 52 8.54 7.90 57.35
N LEU A 53 8.33 9.19 57.11
CA LEU A 53 7.00 9.83 57.14
C LEU A 53 6.24 9.70 55.81
N MET A 54 6.95 9.56 54.69
CA MET A 54 6.38 9.57 53.33
C MET A 54 5.13 8.68 53.14
N PRO A 55 5.08 7.40 53.59
CA PRO A 55 3.91 6.55 53.34
C PRO A 55 2.62 7.06 54.00
N ALA A 56 2.72 7.65 55.20
CA ALA A 56 1.58 8.22 55.91
C ALA A 56 1.19 9.59 55.35
N TYR A 57 2.16 10.34 54.82
CA TYR A 57 1.97 11.62 54.16
C TYR A 57 1.18 11.47 52.85
N LEU A 58 1.59 10.55 51.97
CA LEU A 58 0.91 10.28 50.68
C LEU A 58 -0.55 9.83 50.86
N GLU A 59 -0.79 8.87 51.77
CA GLU A 59 -2.16 8.44 52.14
C GLU A 59 -3.03 9.61 52.61
N SER A 60 -2.45 10.56 53.37
CA SER A 60 -3.16 11.73 53.86
C SER A 60 -3.52 12.75 52.78
N LEU A 61 -2.85 12.73 51.62
CA LEU A 61 -3.07 13.67 50.52
C LEU A 61 -4.02 13.08 49.47
N ARG A 62 -3.84 11.81 49.09
CA ARG A 62 -4.77 11.10 48.18
C ARG A 62 -6.20 11.06 48.72
N ALA A 63 -6.36 11.00 50.04
CA ALA A 63 -7.65 11.10 50.71
C ALA A 63 -8.32 12.51 50.69
N ARG A 64 -7.70 13.51 50.06
CA ARG A 64 -8.18 14.91 49.94
C ARG A 64 -8.46 15.39 48.52
N ILE A 65 -8.24 14.55 47.50
CA ILE A 65 -8.42 14.92 46.09
C ILE A 65 -9.93 14.89 45.77
N GLU A 66 -10.57 16.07 45.76
CA GLU A 66 -12.03 16.22 45.57
C GLU A 66 -12.45 16.64 44.14
N SER A 67 -11.50 17.06 43.29
CA SER A 67 -11.74 17.52 41.91
C SER A 67 -11.37 16.49 40.84
N GLY A 68 -12.01 16.56 39.67
CA GLY A 68 -11.50 15.96 38.43
C GLY A 68 -10.57 16.93 37.67
N PRO A 69 -10.10 16.57 36.46
CA PRO A 69 -9.26 17.44 35.63
C PRO A 69 -9.97 18.74 35.19
N PRO A 70 -9.22 19.74 34.69
CA PRO A 70 -9.77 20.93 34.04
C PRO A 70 -10.65 20.57 32.83
N LEU A 71 -11.47 21.53 32.37
CA LEU A 71 -12.21 21.34 31.12
C LEU A 71 -11.23 21.27 29.94
N ALA A 72 -11.36 20.25 29.10
CA ALA A 72 -10.59 20.13 27.85
C ALA A 72 -11.11 21.08 26.75
N PRO A 73 -10.25 21.55 25.82
CA PRO A 73 -8.80 21.30 25.74
C PRO A 73 -8.04 22.01 26.86
N VAL A 74 -7.03 21.33 27.40
CA VAL A 74 -6.10 21.89 28.39
C VAL A 74 -4.78 22.21 27.68
N ARG A 75 -4.04 23.23 28.14
CA ARG A 75 -2.68 23.53 27.65
C ARG A 75 -1.80 24.03 28.79
N ASN A 76 -0.73 23.31 29.13
CA ASN A 76 0.30 23.81 30.05
C ASN A 76 1.01 25.03 29.44
N ILE A 77 1.33 26.02 30.27
CA ILE A 77 2.06 27.21 29.87
C ILE A 77 3.57 26.95 30.04
N ALA A 78 4.38 27.30 29.04
CA ALA A 78 5.83 27.13 29.07
C ALA A 78 6.54 28.30 29.78
N GLU A 79 7.77 28.08 30.28
CA GLU A 79 8.51 29.11 31.01
C GLU A 79 8.95 30.29 30.14
N PHE A 80 9.11 30.06 28.83
CA PHE A 80 9.45 31.11 27.85
C PHE A 80 8.24 31.91 27.35
N GLU A 81 7.02 31.64 27.83
CA GLU A 81 5.83 32.48 27.57
C GLU A 81 5.76 33.71 28.52
N HIS A 82 4.76 34.57 28.32
CA HIS A 82 4.64 35.82 29.08
C HIS A 82 4.20 35.59 30.56
N MET A 83 5.04 36.03 31.49
CA MET A 83 4.85 35.95 32.94
C MET A 83 4.52 37.33 33.52
N GLU A 84 3.43 37.44 34.29
CA GLU A 84 3.10 38.68 35.03
C GLU A 84 3.95 38.84 36.31
N GLY A 85 4.52 37.75 36.81
CA GLY A 85 5.24 37.73 38.08
C GLY A 85 6.14 36.52 38.28
N VAL A 86 6.71 36.44 39.49
CA VAL A 86 7.42 35.28 40.02
C VAL A 86 7.00 35.03 41.46
N LEU A 87 7.01 33.77 41.88
CA LEU A 87 6.82 33.35 43.26
C LEU A 87 8.16 32.96 43.89
N ILE A 88 8.44 33.51 45.07
CA ILE A 88 9.62 33.22 45.89
C ILE A 88 9.23 33.12 47.38
N ALA A 89 10.12 32.59 48.22
CA ALA A 89 9.87 32.40 49.65
C ALA A 89 10.82 33.23 50.53
N TYR A 90 10.40 33.52 51.77
CA TYR A 90 11.22 34.17 52.80
C TYR A 90 11.21 33.39 54.12
N PRO A 91 12.37 32.93 54.66
CA PRO A 91 13.73 33.42 54.37
C PRO A 91 14.26 33.09 52.97
N LEU A 92 14.94 34.07 52.35
CA LEU A 92 15.34 33.96 50.93
C LEU A 92 16.39 32.86 50.73
N GLY A 93 16.07 31.88 49.89
CA GLY A 93 17.06 30.98 49.28
C GLY A 93 17.85 31.62 48.13
N ILE A 94 17.52 32.85 47.73
CA ILE A 94 18.10 33.56 46.57
C ILE A 94 18.75 34.90 46.97
N PRO A 95 19.77 35.38 46.25
CA PRO A 95 20.39 36.67 46.53
C PRO A 95 19.41 37.82 46.26
N VAL A 96 19.39 38.84 47.12
CA VAL A 96 18.49 39.99 46.99
C VAL A 96 18.73 40.81 45.70
N SER A 97 19.90 40.68 45.08
CA SER A 97 20.19 41.25 43.75
C SER A 97 19.38 40.60 42.63
N LEU A 98 19.06 39.31 42.72
CA LEU A 98 18.14 38.65 41.79
C LEU A 98 16.71 39.17 42.00
N VAL A 99 16.28 39.29 43.26
CA VAL A 99 14.97 39.88 43.61
C VAL A 99 14.84 41.29 43.03
N ALA A 100 15.88 42.12 43.16
CA ALA A 100 15.91 43.45 42.56
C ALA A 100 15.76 43.38 41.05
N LYS A 101 16.56 42.55 40.37
CA LYS A 101 16.52 42.38 38.91
C LYS A 101 15.18 41.89 38.36
N MET A 102 14.48 41.00 39.07
CA MET A 102 13.13 40.56 38.68
C MET A 102 12.11 41.69 38.89
N SER A 103 12.18 42.41 40.02
CA SER A 103 11.27 43.52 40.36
C SER A 103 11.38 44.74 39.42
N GLU A 104 12.45 44.84 38.62
CA GLU A 104 12.56 45.87 37.57
C GLU A 104 11.46 45.74 36.50
N HIS A 105 10.89 44.54 36.28
CA HIS A 105 9.96 44.29 35.17
C HIS A 105 8.72 43.42 35.48
N VAL A 106 8.73 42.57 36.52
CA VAL A 106 7.57 41.71 36.87
C VAL A 106 7.21 41.83 38.35
N MET A 107 6.00 41.39 38.72
CA MET A 107 5.57 41.36 40.11
C MET A 107 6.27 40.23 40.89
N VAL A 108 7.10 40.59 41.87
CA VAL A 108 7.66 39.59 42.80
C VAL A 108 6.64 39.32 43.90
N THR A 109 6.18 38.08 44.01
CA THR A 109 5.28 37.62 45.08
C THR A 109 6.09 36.78 46.08
N THR A 110 6.12 37.21 47.34
CA THR A 110 6.96 36.59 48.38
C THR A 110 6.10 35.91 49.45
N ILE A 111 6.31 34.60 49.64
CA ILE A 111 5.72 33.82 50.74
C ILE A 111 6.37 34.22 52.06
N VAL A 112 5.55 34.54 53.06
CA VAL A 112 5.96 34.92 54.42
C VAL A 112 4.99 34.34 55.45
N ASP A 113 5.48 33.69 56.50
CA ASP A 113 4.58 33.07 57.49
C ASP A 113 3.67 34.08 58.23
N ASN A 114 4.09 35.34 58.33
CA ASN A 114 3.36 36.41 59.03
C ASN A 114 3.96 37.80 58.75
N ALA A 115 3.30 38.83 59.29
CA ALA A 115 3.73 40.22 59.21
C ALA A 115 5.15 40.49 59.76
N SER A 116 5.72 39.67 60.65
CA SER A 116 7.11 39.86 61.10
C SER A 116 8.12 39.45 60.02
N SER A 117 7.89 38.33 59.32
CA SER A 117 8.72 37.93 58.18
C SER A 117 8.52 38.88 56.99
N GLU A 118 7.31 39.39 56.75
CA GLU A 118 7.08 40.48 55.78
C GLU A 118 7.94 41.72 56.09
N ASN A 119 7.92 42.20 57.34
CA ASN A 119 8.72 43.36 57.72
C ASN A 119 10.23 43.11 57.58
N GLN A 120 10.70 41.89 57.85
CA GLN A 120 12.11 41.52 57.63
C GLN A 120 12.46 41.50 56.13
N ALA A 121 11.62 40.88 55.30
CA ALA A 121 11.77 40.84 53.84
C ALA A 121 11.76 42.26 53.24
N ARG A 122 10.79 43.11 53.58
CA ARG A 122 10.71 44.51 53.11
C ARG A 122 11.94 45.34 53.52
N ASN A 123 12.47 45.14 54.72
CA ASN A 123 13.72 45.79 55.14
C ASN A 123 14.92 45.33 54.29
N GLN A 124 15.04 44.02 54.04
CA GLN A 124 16.09 43.47 53.18
C GLN A 124 15.95 43.99 51.74
N TYR A 125 14.74 43.99 51.18
CA TYR A 125 14.43 44.49 49.84
C TYR A 125 14.75 45.98 49.69
N SER A 126 14.34 46.82 50.65
CA SER A 126 14.68 48.25 50.69
C SER A 126 16.20 48.49 50.80
N SER A 127 16.96 47.57 51.42
CA SER A 127 18.43 47.66 51.49
C SER A 127 19.14 47.13 50.25
N GLY A 128 18.50 46.22 49.50
CA GLY A 128 19.02 45.58 48.30
C GLY A 128 18.69 46.30 46.99
N GLY A 129 17.95 47.41 47.03
CA GLY A 129 17.56 48.17 45.84
C GLY A 129 16.39 47.58 45.05
N VAL A 130 15.57 46.73 45.69
CA VAL A 130 14.39 46.10 45.07
C VAL A 130 13.30 47.14 44.83
N ASN A 131 12.62 47.06 43.69
CA ASN A 131 11.44 47.89 43.39
C ASN A 131 10.23 47.41 44.21
N LEU A 132 9.96 48.08 45.32
CA LEU A 132 8.88 47.73 46.25
C LEU A 132 7.47 47.93 45.69
N ASP A 133 7.29 48.72 44.61
CA ASP A 133 6.00 48.86 43.94
C ASP A 133 5.65 47.59 43.13
N ASN A 134 6.67 46.81 42.74
CA ASN A 134 6.56 45.49 42.11
C ASN A 134 6.80 44.35 43.13
N CYS A 135 6.40 44.52 44.40
CA CYS A 135 6.55 43.51 45.46
C CYS A 135 5.26 43.29 46.27
N ASN A 136 4.66 42.12 46.11
CA ASN A 136 3.52 41.63 46.89
C ASN A 136 3.93 40.48 47.82
N PHE A 137 3.10 40.21 48.83
CA PHE A 137 3.38 39.22 49.87
C PHE A 137 2.15 38.35 50.12
N ILE A 138 2.37 37.04 50.25
CA ILE A 138 1.33 36.05 50.57
C ILE A 138 1.59 35.46 51.96
N TYR A 139 0.55 35.47 52.81
CA TYR A 139 0.62 35.02 54.20
C TYR A 139 0.28 33.53 54.29
N ALA A 140 1.25 32.67 53.97
CA ALA A 140 1.14 31.23 54.08
C ALA A 140 2.30 30.67 54.92
N PRO A 141 2.06 29.71 55.84
CA PRO A 141 3.12 28.87 56.36
C PRO A 141 3.80 28.11 55.21
N HIS A 142 5.10 27.90 55.32
CA HIS A 142 5.88 27.11 54.37
C HIS A 142 6.98 26.35 55.13
N ASP A 143 7.44 25.24 54.58
CA ASP A 143 8.52 24.43 55.16
C ASP A 143 9.87 24.79 54.55
N SER A 144 9.92 25.20 53.27
CA SER A 144 11.16 25.44 52.55
C SER A 144 11.09 26.53 51.46
N TYR A 145 12.25 26.94 50.92
CA TYR A 145 12.34 27.99 49.88
C TYR A 145 12.35 27.46 48.43
N TRP A 146 12.19 26.14 48.22
CA TRP A 146 12.24 25.51 46.90
C TRP A 146 10.92 25.67 46.12
N THR A 147 10.51 26.93 45.89
CA THR A 147 9.22 27.30 45.29
C THR A 147 8.98 26.73 43.88
N ARG A 148 10.02 26.26 43.19
CA ARG A 148 9.88 25.49 41.95
C ARG A 148 9.24 24.14 42.18
N ASP A 149 9.64 23.45 43.24
CA ASP A 149 9.32 22.04 43.40
C ASP A 149 7.92 21.78 43.92
N TYR A 150 7.38 22.71 44.71
CA TYR A 150 6.01 22.69 45.24
C TYR A 150 5.09 23.77 44.66
N GLY A 151 5.59 24.62 43.77
CA GLY A 151 4.87 25.79 43.27
C GLY A 151 3.70 25.47 42.34
N PRO A 152 2.75 26.40 42.16
CA PRO A 152 1.62 26.23 41.26
C PRO A 152 2.09 26.03 39.81
N TRP A 153 1.63 24.95 39.16
CA TRP A 153 1.73 24.84 37.71
C TRP A 153 0.52 25.54 37.07
N PHE A 154 0.73 26.20 35.93
CA PHE A 154 -0.30 27.01 35.27
C PHE A 154 -0.71 26.38 33.93
N VAL A 155 -2.02 26.20 33.75
CA VAL A 155 -2.62 25.70 32.51
C VAL A 155 -3.71 26.65 32.03
N MET A 156 -3.95 26.67 30.71
CA MET A 156 -5.19 27.15 30.14
C MET A 156 -6.25 26.04 30.18
N ASP A 157 -7.47 26.35 30.63
CA ASP A 157 -8.62 25.46 30.50
C ASP A 157 -9.38 25.68 29.18
N GLY A 158 -10.31 24.78 28.86
CA GLY A 158 -11.17 24.83 27.67
C GLY A 158 -12.21 25.96 27.67
N ASN A 159 -12.24 26.79 28.71
CA ASN A 159 -12.96 28.08 28.74
C ASN A 159 -12.02 29.26 28.43
N GLN A 160 -10.77 29.00 28.01
CA GLN A 160 -9.68 29.96 27.80
C GLN A 160 -9.29 30.75 29.06
N ARG A 161 -9.29 30.11 30.25
CA ARG A 161 -8.90 30.74 31.53
C ARG A 161 -7.67 30.08 32.12
N ILE A 162 -6.75 30.87 32.69
CA ILE A 162 -5.67 30.31 33.51
C ILE A 162 -6.26 29.62 34.74
N SER A 163 -5.75 28.43 35.02
CA SER A 163 -6.05 27.63 36.21
C SER A 163 -4.75 27.15 36.85
N VAL A 164 -4.80 26.88 38.17
CA VAL A 164 -3.68 26.29 38.91
C VAL A 164 -3.87 24.78 39.00
N ILE A 165 -2.83 24.04 38.61
CA ILE A 165 -2.70 22.62 38.93
C ILE A 165 -1.86 22.48 40.20
N ASN A 166 -2.41 21.77 41.17
CA ASN A 166 -1.72 21.28 42.35
C ASN A 166 -1.41 19.79 42.16
N PHE A 167 -0.28 19.34 42.70
CA PHE A 167 0.16 17.95 42.63
C PHE A 167 0.62 17.48 44.01
N VAL A 168 0.87 16.18 44.17
CA VAL A 168 1.36 15.62 45.43
C VAL A 168 2.88 15.86 45.50
N TYR A 169 3.32 16.85 46.27
CA TYR A 169 4.74 17.21 46.38
C TYR A 169 5.53 16.04 46.97
N ASN A 170 6.60 15.61 46.31
CA ASN A 170 7.41 14.44 46.65
C ASN A 170 8.34 14.60 47.88
N ARG A 171 8.02 15.52 48.80
CA ARG A 171 8.64 15.66 50.12
C ARG A 171 7.53 15.72 51.17
N PRO A 172 7.71 15.19 52.39
CA PRO A 172 6.68 15.18 53.44
C PRO A 172 6.54 16.55 54.12
N ARG A 173 6.33 17.58 53.30
CA ARG A 173 6.37 19.02 53.63
C ARG A 173 4.98 19.61 53.37
N PRO A 174 4.05 19.45 54.35
CA PRO A 174 2.63 19.68 54.13
C PRO A 174 2.25 21.17 54.02
N ASN A 175 3.13 22.09 54.43
CA ASN A 175 2.91 23.52 54.22
C ASN A 175 3.34 23.90 52.80
N ASP A 176 4.49 23.41 52.34
CA ASP A 176 4.96 23.56 50.95
C ASP A 176 3.91 23.05 49.94
N ASN A 177 3.36 21.83 50.13
CA ASN A 177 2.30 21.27 49.27
C ASN A 177 0.99 22.11 49.27
N ASN A 178 0.77 22.98 50.26
CA ASN A 178 -0.44 23.81 50.32
C ASN A 178 -0.26 25.16 49.60
N ILE A 179 0.96 25.52 49.18
CA ILE A 179 1.22 26.80 48.50
C ILE A 179 0.46 26.98 47.18
N PRO A 180 0.27 25.96 46.30
CA PRO A 180 -0.58 26.11 45.11
C PRO A 180 -2.03 26.48 45.45
N VAL A 181 -2.56 25.97 46.58
CA VAL A 181 -3.90 26.27 47.07
C VAL A 181 -4.02 27.74 47.51
N GLU A 182 -3.04 28.21 48.30
CA GLU A 182 -2.98 29.61 48.72
C GLU A 182 -2.74 30.56 47.54
N MET A 183 -1.95 30.15 46.54
CA MET A 183 -1.69 30.93 45.32
C MET A 183 -2.92 31.03 44.42
N ALA A 184 -3.68 29.94 44.23
CA ALA A 184 -4.96 29.98 43.50
C ALA A 184 -5.95 30.94 44.20
N SER A 185 -6.04 30.86 45.53
CA SER A 185 -6.83 31.76 46.38
C SER A 185 -6.39 33.23 46.26
N PHE A 186 -5.09 33.49 46.28
CA PHE A 186 -4.49 34.84 46.16
C PHE A 186 -4.68 35.47 44.77
N LEU A 187 -4.52 34.67 43.71
CA LEU A 187 -4.69 35.12 42.32
C LEU A 187 -6.15 35.11 41.84
N GLY A 188 -7.07 34.49 42.59
CA GLY A 188 -8.48 34.35 42.21
C GLY A 188 -8.72 33.38 41.05
N LEU A 189 -7.94 32.29 41.00
CA LEU A 189 -7.96 31.29 39.94
C LEU A 189 -8.68 30.01 40.38
N ASP A 190 -9.17 29.24 39.41
CA ASP A 190 -9.64 27.87 39.66
C ASP A 190 -8.45 26.95 39.96
N LEU A 191 -8.68 25.94 40.80
CA LEU A 191 -7.70 25.00 41.32
C LEU A 191 -8.14 23.57 40.98
N TYR A 192 -7.19 22.74 40.53
CA TYR A 192 -7.41 21.32 40.27
C TYR A 192 -6.29 20.48 40.91
N ASP A 193 -6.67 19.47 41.69
CA ASP A 193 -5.74 18.55 42.34
C ASP A 193 -5.47 17.32 41.44
N MET A 194 -4.23 17.18 40.99
CA MET A 194 -3.73 16.04 40.20
C MET A 194 -3.16 14.96 41.13
N ASP A 195 -3.68 13.72 41.08
CA ASP A 195 -3.11 12.58 41.81
C ASP A 195 -1.85 12.03 41.12
N LEU A 196 -0.80 12.84 41.12
CA LEU A 196 0.53 12.43 40.70
C LEU A 196 1.55 12.96 41.70
N VAL A 197 2.45 12.10 42.16
CA VAL A 197 3.59 12.49 43.00
C VAL A 197 4.64 13.14 42.10
N HIS A 198 5.06 14.35 42.42
CA HIS A 198 5.99 15.11 41.58
C HIS A 198 6.80 16.16 42.36
N ALA A 199 7.80 16.70 41.66
CA ALA A 199 8.40 18.00 41.94
C ALA A 199 8.47 18.83 40.65
N GLY A 200 8.24 20.14 40.73
CA GLY A 200 8.34 21.05 39.57
C GLY A 200 9.75 21.21 38.98
N GLY A 201 10.83 20.96 39.72
CA GLY A 201 12.18 20.90 39.14
C GLY A 201 12.38 19.68 38.24
N ASN A 202 11.55 18.64 38.38
CA ASN A 202 11.51 17.50 37.48
C ASN A 202 10.47 17.63 36.35
N TYR A 203 9.93 18.82 36.07
CA TYR A 203 8.96 19.04 35.01
C TYR A 203 9.28 20.26 34.15
N MET A 204 9.20 20.11 32.83
CA MET A 204 9.16 21.24 31.90
C MET A 204 8.40 20.88 30.62
N THR A 205 7.74 21.87 30.01
CA THR A 205 6.93 21.74 28.79
C THR A 205 7.39 22.71 27.70
N ASP A 206 7.08 22.40 26.45
CA ASP A 206 7.19 23.32 25.30
C ASP A 206 5.96 24.22 25.12
N GLY A 207 4.89 24.01 25.90
CA GLY A 207 3.64 24.76 25.81
C GLY A 207 2.74 24.36 24.63
N TRP A 208 3.16 23.37 23.83
CA TRP A 208 2.50 22.86 22.63
C TRP A 208 2.01 21.40 22.77
N GLY A 209 2.01 20.87 24.00
CA GLY A 209 1.55 19.51 24.30
C GLY A 209 2.68 18.49 24.45
N ILE A 210 3.95 18.94 24.49
CA ILE A 210 5.12 18.12 24.81
C ILE A 210 5.65 18.50 26.20
N SER A 211 6.06 17.52 27.00
CA SER A 211 6.81 17.76 28.24
C SER A 211 7.85 16.69 28.51
N VAL A 212 8.78 16.96 29.44
CA VAL A 212 9.80 16.02 29.88
C VAL A 212 9.96 15.98 31.40
N SER A 213 10.21 14.78 31.91
CA SER A 213 10.60 14.46 33.28
C SER A 213 11.62 13.34 33.30
N THR A 214 12.31 13.13 34.43
CA THR A 214 13.09 11.90 34.63
C THR A 214 12.21 10.72 35.02
N ASP A 215 12.77 9.52 34.91
CA ASP A 215 12.29 8.23 35.43
C ASP A 215 11.87 8.24 36.92
N LEU A 216 12.26 9.27 37.70
CA LEU A 216 11.73 9.53 39.04
C LEU A 216 10.19 9.54 39.08
N VAL A 217 9.52 10.05 38.02
CA VAL A 217 8.04 10.07 37.99
C VAL A 217 7.45 8.66 38.02
N TRP A 218 8.15 7.66 37.48
CA TRP A 218 7.76 6.25 37.59
C TRP A 218 8.14 5.65 38.96
N ASP A 219 9.34 5.96 39.46
CA ASP A 219 9.81 5.49 40.78
C ASP A 219 8.89 5.95 41.92
N GLU A 220 8.37 7.18 41.86
CA GLU A 220 7.51 7.76 42.91
C GLU A 220 6.01 7.45 42.71
N ASN A 221 5.58 6.95 41.54
CA ASN A 221 4.17 6.66 41.22
C ASN A 221 3.88 5.18 40.89
N THR A 222 4.58 4.25 41.53
CA THR A 222 4.42 2.78 41.32
C THR A 222 2.99 2.22 41.46
N GLN A 223 2.01 3.00 41.93
CA GLN A 223 0.58 2.64 41.87
C GLN A 223 -0.03 2.72 40.45
N TYR A 224 0.63 3.39 39.50
CA TYR A 224 0.20 3.60 38.12
C TYR A 224 1.18 2.98 37.14
N THR A 225 0.67 2.52 35.98
CA THR A 225 1.53 2.18 34.83
C THR A 225 1.96 3.47 34.10
N PRO A 226 3.04 3.45 33.28
CA PRO A 226 3.43 4.62 32.47
C PRO A 226 2.26 5.20 31.68
N ALA A 227 1.52 4.37 30.93
CA ALA A 227 0.33 4.81 30.16
C ALA A 227 -0.81 5.41 31.02
N GLN A 228 -0.88 5.14 32.33
CA GLN A 228 -1.81 5.82 33.24
C GLN A 228 -1.25 7.18 33.71
N ILE A 229 0.06 7.28 33.92
CA ILE A 229 0.74 8.55 34.21
C ILE A 229 0.63 9.48 33.00
N ASP A 230 0.87 8.97 31.79
CA ASP A 230 0.71 9.69 30.52
C ASP A 230 -0.73 10.22 30.37
N GLN A 231 -1.75 9.41 30.69
CA GLN A 231 -3.16 9.85 30.66
C GLN A 231 -3.47 10.92 31.73
N ILE A 232 -2.92 10.82 32.94
CA ILE A 232 -3.09 11.85 34.00
C ILE A 232 -2.44 13.17 33.55
N VAL A 233 -1.24 13.09 32.97
CA VAL A 233 -0.49 14.24 32.44
C VAL A 233 -1.20 14.86 31.22
N TYR A 234 -1.82 14.07 30.35
CA TYR A 234 -2.72 14.56 29.31
C TYR A 234 -3.96 15.25 29.89
N ASP A 235 -4.69 14.58 30.79
CA ASP A 235 -5.96 15.06 31.35
C ASP A 235 -5.81 16.39 32.12
N TYR A 236 -4.71 16.56 32.87
CA TYR A 236 -4.50 17.73 33.72
C TYR A 236 -3.64 18.84 33.08
N LEU A 237 -2.76 18.52 32.12
CA LEU A 237 -1.78 19.46 31.55
C LEU A 237 -1.91 19.63 30.02
N GLY A 238 -2.71 18.80 29.34
CA GLY A 238 -2.86 18.83 27.88
C GLY A 238 -1.69 18.22 27.10
N VAL A 239 -0.78 17.51 27.78
CA VAL A 239 0.41 16.92 27.17
C VAL A 239 0.06 15.60 26.49
N HIS A 240 0.21 15.54 25.16
CA HIS A 240 0.07 14.30 24.39
C HIS A 240 1.40 13.56 24.17
N THR A 241 2.54 14.24 24.37
CA THR A 241 3.88 13.65 24.21
C THR A 241 4.69 13.84 25.49
N TYR A 242 4.71 12.83 26.36
CA TYR A 242 5.47 12.89 27.61
C TYR A 242 6.79 12.10 27.49
N HIS A 243 7.90 12.82 27.38
CA HIS A 243 9.22 12.22 27.42
C HIS A 243 9.61 11.90 28.87
N VAL A 244 9.68 10.63 29.23
CA VAL A 244 10.23 10.21 30.53
C VAL A 244 11.58 9.56 30.31
N MET A 245 12.64 10.19 30.81
CA MET A 245 14.04 9.87 30.49
C MET A 245 14.81 9.35 31.71
N GLN A 246 15.77 8.44 31.52
CA GLN A 246 16.70 8.07 32.59
C GLN A 246 17.56 9.29 32.99
N ASP A 247 17.66 9.60 34.28
CA ASP A 247 18.48 10.71 34.78
C ASP A 247 19.98 10.54 34.45
N PRO A 248 20.61 11.43 33.65
CA PRO A 248 22.03 11.39 33.33
C PRO A 248 22.92 12.02 34.40
N LEU A 249 22.35 12.82 35.31
CA LEU A 249 23.08 13.39 36.44
C LEU A 249 23.52 12.31 37.43
N GLY A 250 22.69 11.30 37.65
CA GLY A 250 22.97 10.14 38.51
C GLY A 250 23.04 10.48 39.99
N SER A 251 22.24 11.45 40.44
CA SER A 251 22.22 11.99 41.80
C SER A 251 20.91 11.65 42.53
N TYR A 252 20.84 11.91 43.84
CA TYR A 252 19.64 11.63 44.66
C TYR A 252 18.38 12.34 44.16
N ILE A 253 18.55 13.45 43.45
CA ILE A 253 17.49 14.38 43.08
C ILE A 253 16.69 13.94 41.87
N LYS A 254 17.34 13.39 40.83
CA LYS A 254 16.76 13.12 39.52
C LYS A 254 15.84 14.24 38.97
N HIS A 255 16.20 15.53 39.09
CA HIS A 255 15.40 16.62 38.50
C HIS A 255 15.94 17.00 37.11
N VAL A 256 15.05 17.09 36.11
CA VAL A 256 15.41 17.47 34.73
C VAL A 256 16.11 18.83 34.66
N ASP A 257 15.72 19.82 35.47
CA ASP A 257 16.30 21.16 35.48
C ASP A 257 17.80 21.21 35.87
N CYS A 258 18.34 20.12 36.44
CA CYS A 258 19.74 19.99 36.83
C CYS A 258 20.65 19.51 35.69
N TRP A 259 20.09 19.10 34.53
CA TRP A 259 20.86 18.65 33.36
C TRP A 259 20.28 19.04 32.00
N GLY A 260 19.02 19.48 31.92
CA GLY A 260 18.37 19.91 30.69
C GLY A 260 17.41 21.10 30.89
N LYS A 261 17.16 21.88 29.83
CA LYS A 261 16.15 22.96 29.84
C LYS A 261 15.58 23.22 28.44
N TYR A 262 14.25 23.25 28.27
CA TYR A 262 13.64 23.85 27.07
C TYR A 262 13.83 25.38 27.08
N LEU A 263 14.15 25.93 25.91
CA LEU A 263 14.45 27.36 25.71
C LEU A 263 13.43 28.06 24.80
N ASP A 264 12.90 27.33 23.83
CA ASP A 264 11.77 27.65 22.95
C ASP A 264 11.13 26.31 22.52
N VAL A 265 10.06 26.31 21.73
CA VAL A 265 9.33 25.10 21.31
C VAL A 265 10.22 24.09 20.58
N ASP A 266 11.19 24.57 19.79
CA ASP A 266 12.15 23.74 19.07
C ASP A 266 13.58 23.78 19.62
N LYS A 267 13.82 24.39 20.80
CA LYS A 267 15.17 24.59 21.34
C LYS A 267 15.32 23.96 22.72
N VAL A 268 16.34 23.14 22.90
CA VAL A 268 16.68 22.51 24.20
C VAL A 268 18.16 22.65 24.51
N LEU A 269 18.48 23.00 25.76
CA LEU A 269 19.83 23.03 26.30
C LEU A 269 20.09 21.77 27.10
N ILE A 270 21.17 21.05 26.80
CA ILE A 270 21.61 19.85 27.55
C ILE A 270 23.03 20.06 28.08
N GLY A 271 23.26 19.70 29.33
CA GLY A 271 24.59 19.77 29.95
C GLY A 271 25.64 18.93 29.21
N ARG A 272 26.91 19.19 29.49
CA ARG A 272 28.03 18.39 28.96
C ARG A 272 29.15 18.29 29.98
N VAL A 273 29.50 17.06 30.32
CA VAL A 273 30.66 16.74 31.16
C VAL A 273 31.86 16.32 30.28
N PRO A 274 33.10 16.34 30.78
CA PRO A 274 34.25 15.81 30.05
C PRO A 274 34.11 14.30 29.78
N GLN A 275 34.75 13.82 28.71
CA GLN A 275 34.87 12.40 28.35
C GLN A 275 35.53 11.52 29.43
N THR A 276 36.15 12.12 30.45
CA THR A 276 36.72 11.43 31.62
C THR A 276 35.72 11.26 32.78
N ASN A 277 34.52 11.83 32.67
CA ASN A 277 33.46 11.68 33.65
C ASN A 277 32.67 10.37 33.35
N PRO A 278 32.44 9.48 34.35
CA PRO A 278 31.64 8.26 34.16
C PRO A 278 30.21 8.45 33.64
N ARG A 279 29.67 9.68 33.66
CA ARG A 279 28.35 10.06 33.14
C ARG A 279 28.38 10.62 31.71
N TYR A 280 29.54 10.68 31.04
CA TYR A 280 29.63 11.27 29.69
C TYR A 280 28.62 10.68 28.72
N ASP A 281 28.58 9.35 28.61
CA ASP A 281 27.70 8.65 27.68
C ASP A 281 26.22 8.85 28.02
N ASP A 282 25.85 9.06 29.29
CA ASP A 282 24.48 9.37 29.69
C ASP A 282 24.04 10.77 29.20
N TYR A 283 24.91 11.78 29.33
CA TYR A 283 24.64 13.14 28.83
C TYR A 283 24.62 13.22 27.30
N GLU A 284 25.51 12.52 26.61
CA GLU A 284 25.47 12.44 25.14
C GLU A 284 24.26 11.63 24.65
N SER A 285 23.81 10.59 25.39
CA SER A 285 22.58 9.87 25.09
C SER A 285 21.34 10.76 25.24
N ALA A 286 21.28 11.60 26.27
CA ALA A 286 20.20 12.57 26.46
C ALA A 286 20.18 13.61 25.32
N ALA A 287 21.34 14.14 24.93
CA ALA A 287 21.46 15.06 23.80
C ALA A 287 21.06 14.40 22.45
N GLY A 288 21.52 13.18 22.20
CA GLY A 288 21.19 12.41 20.99
C GLY A 288 19.72 12.02 20.91
N TYR A 289 19.08 11.70 22.04
CA TYR A 289 17.64 11.44 22.10
C TYR A 289 16.85 12.66 21.60
N PHE A 290 17.10 13.84 22.17
CA PHE A 290 16.42 15.08 21.77
C PHE A 290 16.67 15.45 20.31
N SER A 291 17.89 15.30 19.78
CA SER A 291 18.14 15.62 18.36
C SER A 291 17.42 14.69 17.38
N GLY A 292 16.88 13.56 17.85
CA GLY A 292 16.00 12.68 17.09
C GLY A 292 14.50 12.83 17.39
N GLN A 293 14.09 13.74 18.30
CA GLN A 293 12.67 13.99 18.59
C GLN A 293 12.14 15.16 17.76
N THR A 294 10.89 15.04 17.31
CA THR A 294 10.13 16.10 16.63
C THR A 294 9.49 17.05 17.65
N THR A 295 9.38 18.33 17.29
CA THR A 295 8.92 19.44 18.14
C THR A 295 7.44 19.77 17.88
N GLY A 296 6.85 20.67 18.69
CA GLY A 296 5.54 21.27 18.39
C GLY A 296 5.46 22.05 17.07
N TYR A 297 6.60 22.43 16.48
CA TYR A 297 6.68 23.05 15.14
C TYR A 297 6.89 22.05 14.00
N GLY A 298 7.10 20.75 14.28
CA GLY A 298 7.31 19.72 13.27
C GLY A 298 8.75 19.60 12.74
N ASN A 299 9.70 20.41 13.21
CA ASN A 299 11.13 20.19 12.99
C ASN A 299 11.74 19.29 14.09
N TYR A 300 13.02 18.96 13.98
CA TYR A 300 13.78 18.31 15.07
C TYR A 300 14.34 19.35 16.05
N TYR A 301 14.49 18.99 17.32
CA TYR A 301 15.03 19.92 18.33
C TYR A 301 16.45 20.41 18.01
N GLN A 302 16.64 21.72 18.10
CA GLN A 302 17.94 22.37 18.14
C GLN A 302 18.58 22.13 19.51
N VAL A 303 19.47 21.15 19.60
CA VAL A 303 20.14 20.74 20.86
C VAL A 303 21.40 21.59 21.10
N TYR A 304 21.26 22.61 21.93
CA TYR A 304 22.37 23.42 22.43
C TYR A 304 23.05 22.71 23.61
N ARG A 305 24.36 22.96 23.80
CA ARG A 305 25.16 22.32 24.85
C ARG A 305 25.85 23.35 25.75
N VAL A 306 25.93 23.05 27.05
CA VAL A 306 26.68 23.86 28.03
C VAL A 306 27.64 22.99 28.83
N ASP A 307 28.92 23.40 28.89
CA ASP A 307 29.95 22.65 29.61
C ASP A 307 29.86 22.85 31.12
N THR A 308 29.68 21.75 31.86
CA THR A 308 29.51 21.68 33.33
C THR A 308 30.58 20.79 33.99
N PRO A 309 31.89 20.99 33.71
CA PRO A 309 32.94 20.00 34.03
C PRO A 309 33.25 19.84 35.52
N ASN A 310 32.85 20.79 36.37
CA ASN A 310 32.97 20.72 37.83
C ASN A 310 31.59 20.62 38.50
N SER A 311 30.55 20.19 37.76
CA SER A 311 29.14 20.18 38.20
C SER A 311 28.55 21.57 38.45
N GLU A 312 28.90 22.55 37.61
CA GLU A 312 28.28 23.87 37.61
C GLU A 312 26.81 23.79 37.12
N PRO A 313 25.82 24.35 37.83
CA PRO A 313 24.39 24.11 37.57
C PRO A 313 23.79 24.96 36.44
N TYR A 314 24.50 25.13 35.32
CA TYR A 314 24.13 26.13 34.30
C TYR A 314 22.77 25.93 33.63
N THR A 315 22.23 24.70 33.58
CA THR A 315 20.87 24.42 33.08
C THR A 315 19.77 24.88 34.02
N ASN A 316 20.10 25.04 35.31
CA ASN A 316 19.19 25.44 36.39
C ASN A 316 18.93 26.97 36.37
N SER A 317 18.69 27.53 35.18
CA SER A 317 18.39 28.92 34.92
C SER A 317 16.89 29.19 34.94
N LEU A 318 16.52 30.46 35.12
CA LEU A 318 15.14 30.95 34.98
C LEU A 318 15.03 31.76 33.69
N ILE A 319 14.13 31.38 32.79
CA ILE A 319 13.65 32.26 31.72
C ILE A 319 12.55 33.13 32.33
N LEU A 320 12.56 34.43 32.07
CA LEU A 320 11.59 35.36 32.63
C LEU A 320 11.33 36.52 31.68
N ASN A 321 10.29 36.35 30.86
CA ASN A 321 10.04 37.20 29.70
C ASN A 321 11.31 37.28 28.82
N LYS A 322 11.65 38.45 28.26
CA LYS A 322 12.80 38.64 27.35
C LYS A 322 14.18 38.62 28.07
N ARG A 323 14.35 37.79 29.11
CA ARG A 323 15.56 37.60 29.93
C ARG A 323 15.82 36.14 30.30
N VAL A 324 17.09 35.82 30.57
CA VAL A 324 17.52 34.53 31.13
C VAL A 324 18.47 34.75 32.31
N PHE A 325 18.13 34.23 33.48
CA PHE A 325 18.96 34.31 34.70
C PHE A 325 19.70 33.00 34.93
N VAL A 326 21.00 32.99 34.64
CA VAL A 326 21.87 31.81 34.71
C VAL A 326 22.63 31.79 36.04
N PRO A 327 22.57 30.70 36.84
CA PRO A 327 23.40 30.59 38.03
C PRO A 327 24.88 30.47 37.66
N VAL A 328 25.74 31.34 38.19
CA VAL A 328 27.19 31.34 37.95
C VAL A 328 27.96 31.16 39.25
N THR A 329 29.06 30.40 39.21
CA THR A 329 29.77 29.91 40.41
C THR A 329 31.07 30.66 40.71
N GLY A 330 31.46 31.63 39.87
CA GLY A 330 32.76 32.27 39.90
C GLY A 330 33.86 31.44 39.21
N SER A 331 33.46 30.50 38.34
CA SER A 331 34.38 29.58 37.67
C SER A 331 34.96 30.17 36.38
N ALA A 332 35.94 29.45 35.80
CA ALA A 332 36.46 29.76 34.46
C ALA A 332 35.46 29.42 33.33
N ASN A 333 34.41 28.64 33.62
CA ASN A 333 33.42 28.16 32.64
C ASN A 333 32.20 29.10 32.52
N ASP A 334 31.97 29.97 33.51
CA ASP A 334 30.83 30.90 33.55
C ASP A 334 30.66 31.71 32.24
N PRO A 335 31.71 32.25 31.60
CA PRO A 335 31.56 32.97 30.33
C PRO A 335 31.12 32.07 29.16
N GLY A 336 31.52 30.79 29.19
CA GLY A 336 31.08 29.80 28.20
C GLY A 336 29.59 29.50 28.34
N ALA A 337 29.09 29.37 29.56
CA ALA A 337 27.67 29.19 29.83
C ALA A 337 26.82 30.38 29.36
N ILE A 338 27.23 31.61 29.67
CA ILE A 338 26.56 32.83 29.17
C ILE A 338 26.59 32.88 27.64
N THR A 339 27.69 32.46 27.00
CA THR A 339 27.80 32.39 25.54
C THR A 339 26.84 31.35 24.94
N ALA A 340 26.69 30.18 25.58
CA ALA A 340 25.76 29.14 25.13
C ALA A 340 24.31 29.63 25.11
N TYR A 341 23.83 30.24 26.21
CA TYR A 341 22.49 30.85 26.26
C TYR A 341 22.33 32.01 25.27
N THR A 342 23.34 32.88 25.12
CA THR A 342 23.28 34.01 24.17
C THR A 342 23.25 33.54 22.71
N THR A 343 23.79 32.36 22.42
CA THR A 343 23.74 31.73 21.09
C THR A 343 22.41 31.01 20.85
N ALA A 344 21.83 30.39 21.89
CA ALA A 344 20.58 29.65 21.79
C ALA A 344 19.33 30.56 21.77
N MET A 345 19.40 31.69 22.48
CA MET A 345 18.30 32.63 22.66
C MET A 345 18.70 34.05 22.22
N PRO A 346 18.88 34.29 20.90
CA PRO A 346 19.20 35.62 20.37
C PRO A 346 18.24 36.71 20.88
N GLY A 347 18.78 37.87 21.25
CA GLY A 347 17.99 39.03 21.70
C GLY A 347 17.57 39.04 23.18
N TYR A 348 17.60 37.91 23.88
CA TYR A 348 17.30 37.87 25.32
C TYR A 348 18.43 38.52 26.15
N GLU A 349 18.08 39.21 27.24
CA GLU A 349 19.10 39.69 28.21
C GLU A 349 19.56 38.51 29.09
N VAL A 350 20.69 37.90 28.73
CA VAL A 350 21.30 36.79 29.49
C VAL A 350 22.15 37.34 30.63
N ILE A 351 21.78 37.01 31.87
CA ILE A 351 22.33 37.59 33.11
C ILE A 351 22.91 36.47 33.98
N GLY A 352 24.21 36.55 34.26
CA GLY A 352 24.87 35.68 35.24
C GLY A 352 24.59 36.12 36.68
N VAL A 353 24.11 35.20 37.52
CA VAL A 353 23.70 35.46 38.91
C VAL A 353 24.55 34.62 39.87
N SER A 354 25.36 35.27 40.71
CA SER A 354 26.14 34.59 41.76
C SER A 354 25.31 34.36 43.02
N GLY A 355 25.47 33.20 43.66
CA GLY A 355 24.78 32.81 44.89
C GLY A 355 25.27 31.45 45.41
N ASP A 356 24.67 30.97 46.50
CA ASP A 356 25.00 29.68 47.10
C ASP A 356 24.32 28.54 46.31
N TRP A 357 24.95 28.17 45.20
CA TRP A 357 24.45 27.22 44.19
C TRP A 357 25.16 25.85 44.23
N THR A 358 24.45 24.79 43.86
CA THR A 358 24.97 23.43 43.70
C THR A 358 24.35 22.75 42.46
N SER A 359 24.94 21.65 41.99
CA SER A 359 24.41 20.83 40.89
C SER A 359 23.02 20.22 41.11
N THR A 360 22.47 20.30 42.31
CA THR A 360 21.16 19.76 42.68
C THR A 360 20.24 20.79 43.34
N ASP A 361 20.64 22.06 43.38
CA ASP A 361 19.87 23.16 43.98
C ASP A 361 20.56 24.48 43.64
N ALA A 362 19.98 25.25 42.72
CA ALA A 362 20.52 26.55 42.31
C ALA A 362 19.41 27.60 42.14
N LEU A 363 19.33 28.27 40.98
CA LEU A 363 18.45 29.43 40.78
C LEU A 363 17.02 28.99 40.43
N HIS A 364 16.86 28.10 39.45
CA HIS A 364 15.56 27.61 39.00
C HIS A 364 14.82 26.88 40.12
N CYS A 365 15.49 26.05 40.92
CA CYS A 365 14.86 25.32 42.05
C CYS A 365 14.21 26.24 43.10
N ARG A 366 14.55 27.54 43.13
CA ARG A 366 14.14 28.49 44.17
C ARG A 366 13.21 29.60 43.67
N VAL A 367 12.79 29.55 42.40
CA VAL A 367 11.86 30.51 41.77
C VAL A 367 10.93 29.81 40.77
N ILE A 368 9.63 30.13 40.79
CA ILE A 368 8.67 29.74 39.74
C ILE A 368 8.00 30.97 39.12
N GLY A 369 7.78 30.94 37.81
CA GLY A 369 7.04 32.00 37.09
C GLY A 369 5.55 32.01 37.43
N ILE A 370 4.93 33.19 37.38
CA ILE A 370 3.47 33.35 37.47
C ILE A 370 2.99 33.78 36.08
N ALA A 371 2.28 32.88 35.40
CA ALA A 371 1.77 33.10 34.05
C ALA A 371 0.79 34.29 34.01
N ASP A 372 0.91 35.12 32.97
CA ASP A 372 0.07 36.32 32.82
C ASP A 372 -1.41 35.97 32.56
N ARG A 373 -2.27 36.27 33.53
CA ARG A 373 -3.71 35.99 33.50
C ARG A 373 -4.48 36.80 32.46
N GLY A 374 -3.83 37.74 31.77
CA GLY A 374 -4.36 38.43 30.60
C GLY A 374 -3.53 38.24 29.34
N MET A 375 -2.62 37.26 29.28
CA MET A 375 -1.70 37.03 28.17
C MET A 375 -2.39 37.12 26.79
N LEU A 376 -1.77 37.85 25.86
CA LEU A 376 -2.10 37.83 24.44
C LEU A 376 -1.28 36.72 23.79
N TYR A 377 -1.86 35.53 23.65
CA TYR A 377 -1.16 34.35 23.14
C TYR A 377 -1.23 34.30 21.61
N ILE A 378 -0.11 33.98 20.98
CA ILE A 378 -0.02 33.73 19.54
C ILE A 378 0.38 32.27 19.37
N LYS A 379 -0.47 31.49 18.69
CA LYS A 379 -0.21 30.09 18.34
C LYS A 379 -0.05 30.00 16.83
N HIS A 380 1.15 29.67 16.38
CA HIS A 380 1.50 29.62 14.97
C HIS A 380 2.46 28.45 14.72
N SER A 381 2.12 27.57 13.78
CA SER A 381 3.03 26.53 13.29
C SER A 381 3.84 27.11 12.12
N PRO A 382 5.17 27.25 12.24
CA PRO A 382 5.98 28.01 11.30
C PRO A 382 6.35 27.24 10.04
N LEU A 383 6.40 27.95 8.92
CA LEU A 383 7.21 27.55 7.77
C LEU A 383 8.69 27.58 8.17
N LEU A 384 9.32 26.40 8.20
CA LEU A 384 10.75 26.18 8.52
C LEU A 384 11.43 25.32 7.45
N GLY A 385 12.75 25.45 7.31
CA GLY A 385 13.57 24.64 6.39
C GLY A 385 13.32 24.99 4.92
N GLU A 386 13.49 24.03 4.01
CA GLU A 386 13.23 24.29 2.58
C GLU A 386 11.72 24.32 2.26
N LYS A 387 11.32 25.20 1.35
CA LYS A 387 9.94 25.32 0.81
C LYS A 387 10.01 25.52 -0.70
N PRO A 388 9.10 24.93 -1.49
CA PRO A 388 9.11 25.06 -2.95
C PRO A 388 8.92 26.52 -3.38
N ASP A 389 9.42 26.86 -4.58
CA ASP A 389 9.03 28.06 -5.32
C ASP A 389 7.51 28.04 -5.59
N GLN A 390 6.82 29.08 -5.11
CA GLN A 390 5.37 29.26 -5.23
C GLN A 390 5.00 30.75 -5.18
N PRO A 391 3.87 31.18 -5.77
CA PRO A 391 3.56 32.61 -5.94
C PRO A 391 3.32 33.38 -4.63
N ASP A 392 2.89 32.69 -3.57
CA ASP A 392 2.62 33.24 -2.24
C ASP A 392 2.89 32.15 -1.19
N TYR A 393 3.43 32.52 -0.03
CA TYR A 393 3.57 31.67 1.16
C TYR A 393 2.51 32.07 2.19
N GLU A 394 1.51 31.22 2.41
CA GLU A 394 0.48 31.47 3.43
C GLU A 394 1.01 31.24 4.85
N ILE A 395 0.75 32.20 5.74
CA ILE A 395 1.07 32.18 7.16
C ILE A 395 -0.24 32.28 7.94
N THR A 396 -0.50 31.33 8.84
CA THR A 396 -1.72 31.24 9.65
C THR A 396 -1.40 31.22 11.15
N ALA A 397 -2.20 31.91 11.95
CA ALA A 397 -2.04 31.95 13.41
C ALA A 397 -3.38 32.08 14.15
N GLU A 398 -3.47 31.54 15.36
CA GLU A 398 -4.51 31.87 16.33
C GLU A 398 -3.98 32.97 17.27
N ILE A 399 -4.72 34.07 17.40
CA ILE A 399 -4.38 35.23 18.24
C ILE A 399 -5.42 35.30 19.36
N ILE A 400 -5.07 34.76 20.53
CA ILE A 400 -6.00 34.47 21.62
C ILE A 400 -5.73 35.42 22.80
N PRO A 401 -6.58 36.44 23.02
CA PRO A 401 -6.45 37.35 24.16
C PRO A 401 -7.11 36.75 25.42
N TYR A 402 -6.33 36.05 26.25
CA TYR A 402 -6.84 35.49 27.52
C TYR A 402 -7.32 36.57 28.53
N SER A 403 -6.98 37.84 28.27
CA SER A 403 -7.58 39.02 28.91
C SER A 403 -9.10 39.17 28.67
N GLY A 404 -9.66 38.47 27.69
CA GLY A 404 -11.02 38.68 27.18
C GLY A 404 -11.21 40.01 26.44
N MET A 405 -10.13 40.76 26.19
CA MET A 405 -10.15 42.04 25.49
C MET A 405 -10.03 41.83 23.98
N GLN A 406 -10.55 42.77 23.19
CA GLN A 406 -10.54 42.63 21.74
C GLN A 406 -9.12 42.86 21.18
N VAL A 407 -8.69 41.99 20.26
CA VAL A 407 -7.51 42.24 19.39
C VAL A 407 -7.75 43.52 18.59
N ILE A 408 -6.72 44.35 18.44
CA ILE A 408 -6.81 45.64 17.74
C ILE A 408 -6.90 45.38 16.22
N ALA A 409 -7.93 45.94 15.58
CA ALA A 409 -8.15 45.75 14.15
C ALA A 409 -6.95 46.30 13.33
N GLY A 410 -6.27 45.41 12.60
CA GLY A 410 -5.08 45.74 11.82
C GLY A 410 -3.77 45.82 12.63
N SER A 411 -3.73 45.39 13.90
CA SER A 411 -2.47 45.21 14.63
C SER A 411 -1.75 43.91 14.27
N VAL A 412 -2.51 42.85 13.92
CA VAL A 412 -1.96 41.53 13.58
C VAL A 412 -1.21 41.57 12.24
N LYS A 413 0.10 41.33 12.27
CA LYS A 413 1.00 41.53 11.14
C LYS A 413 2.09 40.49 11.07
N ILE A 414 2.49 40.14 9.85
CA ILE A 414 3.72 39.41 9.56
C ILE A 414 4.78 40.45 9.21
N TYR A 415 5.92 40.39 9.88
CA TYR A 415 7.13 41.12 9.52
C TYR A 415 8.11 40.13 8.90
N TYR A 416 8.45 40.30 7.62
CA TYR A 416 9.36 39.38 6.90
C TYR A 416 10.48 40.14 6.19
N LYS A 417 11.67 39.57 6.13
CA LYS A 417 12.81 40.04 5.33
C LYS A 417 13.30 38.92 4.42
N VAL A 418 14.01 39.29 3.36
CA VAL A 418 14.57 38.38 2.36
C VAL A 418 16.08 38.60 2.30
N ASP A 419 16.86 37.52 2.30
CA ASP A 419 18.33 37.51 2.17
C ASP A 419 19.05 38.47 3.13
N GLY A 420 18.63 38.47 4.40
CA GLY A 420 19.16 39.36 5.45
C GLY A 420 18.84 40.85 5.27
N GLY A 421 17.96 41.20 4.33
CA GLY A 421 17.58 42.58 4.00
C GLY A 421 16.67 43.28 5.02
N THR A 422 16.03 44.36 4.58
CA THR A 422 15.07 45.13 5.39
C THR A 422 13.74 44.39 5.55
N TYR A 423 13.11 44.50 6.72
CA TYR A 423 11.76 43.99 6.95
C TYR A 423 10.71 44.75 6.10
N TYR A 424 9.89 43.96 5.41
CA TYR A 424 8.59 44.28 4.86
C TYR A 424 7.49 43.91 5.87
N THR A 425 6.25 44.29 5.60
CA THR A 425 5.11 44.05 6.48
C THR A 425 3.89 43.63 5.68
N VAL A 426 3.19 42.59 6.15
CA VAL A 426 1.92 42.09 5.61
C VAL A 426 0.87 42.13 6.72
N ASP A 427 -0.33 42.63 6.41
CA ASP A 427 -1.46 42.61 7.34
C ASP A 427 -2.10 41.20 7.34
N MET A 428 -2.31 40.62 8.53
CA MET A 428 -3.07 39.38 8.66
C MET A 428 -4.56 39.69 8.86
N ASN A 429 -5.42 39.00 8.12
CA ASN A 429 -6.86 39.19 8.15
C ASN A 429 -7.49 38.11 9.02
N ASN A 430 -8.42 38.49 9.91
CA ASN A 430 -9.21 37.52 10.68
C ASN A 430 -10.11 36.72 9.72
N THR A 431 -9.98 35.40 9.72
CA THR A 431 -10.75 34.49 8.84
C THR A 431 -11.92 33.85 9.58
N SER A 432 -11.75 33.54 10.87
CA SER A 432 -12.80 33.07 11.77
C SER A 432 -12.36 33.21 13.22
N ALA A 433 -13.28 33.59 14.13
CA ALA A 433 -13.05 33.68 15.58
C ALA A 433 -11.67 34.30 15.95
N ASP A 434 -10.73 33.48 16.41
CA ASP A 434 -9.39 33.88 16.84
C ASP A 434 -8.30 33.63 15.77
N SER A 435 -8.66 33.09 14.59
CA SER A 435 -7.75 32.72 13.50
C SER A 435 -7.52 33.85 12.50
N TYR A 436 -6.26 34.05 12.12
CA TYR A 436 -5.77 35.08 11.21
C TYR A 436 -4.86 34.49 10.13
N THR A 437 -4.96 35.01 8.90
CA THR A 437 -4.18 34.58 7.73
C THR A 437 -3.57 35.78 6.99
N GLY A 438 -2.32 35.66 6.56
CA GLY A 438 -1.67 36.60 5.63
C GLY A 438 -0.67 35.88 4.74
N THR A 439 -0.32 36.47 3.58
CA THR A 439 0.61 35.85 2.61
C THR A 439 1.90 36.65 2.46
N ILE A 440 3.05 35.99 2.59
CA ILE A 440 4.34 36.53 2.16
C ILE A 440 4.45 36.28 0.65
N PRO A 441 4.61 37.31 -0.21
CA PRO A 441 4.75 37.11 -1.65
C PRO A 441 5.93 36.22 -2.02
N GLY A 442 5.79 35.44 -3.10
CA GLY A 442 6.83 34.56 -3.64
C GLY A 442 8.18 35.27 -3.86
N GLN A 443 9.27 34.57 -3.59
CA GLN A 443 10.65 35.07 -3.69
C GLN A 443 11.47 34.19 -4.64
N PRO A 444 12.60 34.67 -5.20
CA PRO A 444 13.43 33.88 -6.10
C PRO A 444 13.94 32.58 -5.45
N GLN A 445 14.10 31.54 -6.26
CA GLN A 445 14.80 30.31 -5.89
C GLN A 445 16.17 30.63 -5.27
N GLY A 446 16.44 30.06 -4.10
CA GLY A 446 17.66 30.25 -3.32
C GLY A 446 17.59 31.36 -2.27
N SER A 447 16.53 32.18 -2.23
CA SER A 447 16.38 33.21 -1.21
C SER A 447 16.02 32.64 0.17
N GLU A 448 16.57 33.24 1.22
CA GLU A 448 16.23 33.01 2.63
C GLU A 448 15.13 34.00 3.05
N ILE A 449 14.02 33.51 3.61
CA ILE A 449 12.94 34.31 4.19
C ILE A 449 12.96 34.13 5.70
N ALA A 450 13.13 35.25 6.40
CA ALA A 450 13.10 35.30 7.86
C ALA A 450 11.95 36.20 8.32
N TYR A 451 11.03 35.68 9.15
CA TYR A 451 9.80 36.37 9.55
C TYR A 451 9.38 36.13 10.99
N TYR A 452 8.57 37.04 11.53
CA TYR A 452 7.88 36.89 12.81
C TYR A 452 6.47 37.49 12.74
N ILE A 453 5.59 37.07 13.64
CA ILE A 453 4.23 37.61 13.78
C ILE A 453 4.21 38.61 14.96
N HIS A 454 3.42 39.67 14.83
CA HIS A 454 3.13 40.66 15.89
C HIS A 454 1.62 40.80 16.06
N ALA A 455 1.14 41.00 17.28
CA ALA A 455 -0.26 41.33 17.58
C ALA A 455 -0.39 42.27 18.80
N GLU A 456 -1.51 42.99 18.87
CA GLU A 456 -1.83 43.91 19.98
C GLU A 456 -3.30 43.79 20.40
N ASP A 457 -3.60 43.89 21.70
CA ASP A 457 -4.96 43.88 22.25
C ASP A 457 -5.39 45.20 22.91
N THR A 458 -6.69 45.34 23.14
CA THR A 458 -7.29 46.51 23.80
C THR A 458 -7.08 46.54 25.33
N SER A 459 -6.37 45.56 25.92
CA SER A 459 -5.80 45.69 27.27
C SER A 459 -4.51 46.54 27.26
N GLY A 460 -3.89 46.72 26.09
CA GLY A 460 -2.59 47.35 25.90
C GLY A 460 -1.41 46.38 25.89
N ARG A 461 -1.67 45.07 25.73
CA ARG A 461 -0.62 44.07 25.53
C ARG A 461 -0.21 44.02 24.07
N THR A 462 1.06 43.70 23.87
CA THR A 462 1.69 43.38 22.59
C THR A 462 2.34 42.00 22.73
N SER A 463 2.31 41.18 21.68
CA SER A 463 3.00 39.89 21.67
C SER A 463 3.59 39.61 20.29
N GLU A 464 4.71 38.89 20.28
CA GLU A 464 5.39 38.43 19.08
C GLU A 464 5.44 36.88 19.02
N HIS A 465 5.67 36.32 17.83
CA HIS A 465 5.94 34.88 17.64
C HIS A 465 7.07 34.65 16.61
N PRO A 466 8.24 34.09 17.00
CA PRO A 466 8.62 33.66 18.35
C PRO A 466 8.58 34.80 19.37
N TYR A 467 8.50 34.46 20.65
CA TYR A 467 8.19 35.42 21.71
C TYR A 467 9.19 36.59 21.85
N ILE A 468 10.43 36.43 21.39
CA ILE A 468 11.40 37.52 21.33
C ILE A 468 11.17 38.48 20.14
N GLY A 469 10.57 38.00 19.05
CA GLY A 469 10.26 38.75 17.83
C GLY A 469 11.45 38.87 16.86
N GLU A 470 11.68 40.08 16.35
CA GLU A 470 12.74 40.43 15.37
C GLU A 470 14.14 39.78 15.57
N PRO A 471 14.66 39.57 16.80
CA PRO A 471 16.01 39.02 17.01
C PRO A 471 16.19 37.54 16.66
N ASP A 472 15.12 36.74 16.68
CA ASP A 472 15.14 35.28 16.49
C ASP A 472 13.90 34.88 15.67
N PRO A 473 13.82 35.30 14.38
CA PRO A 473 12.66 35.05 13.53
C PRO A 473 12.62 33.60 13.05
N HIS A 474 11.43 33.13 12.65
CA HIS A 474 11.27 31.89 11.89
C HIS A 474 11.93 32.00 10.52
N VAL A 475 12.64 30.96 10.07
CA VAL A 475 13.40 30.98 8.81
C VAL A 475 13.08 29.79 7.92
N PHE A 476 12.80 30.07 6.64
CA PHE A 476 12.71 29.09 5.57
C PHE A 476 13.45 29.57 4.32
N THR A 477 13.84 28.65 3.44
CA THR A 477 14.51 28.93 2.16
C THR A 477 13.64 28.51 0.98
N VAL A 478 13.69 29.27 -0.13
CA VAL A 478 13.05 28.85 -1.38
C VAL A 478 13.94 27.84 -2.10
N SER A 479 13.53 26.58 -2.12
CA SER A 479 14.15 25.53 -2.93
C SER A 479 13.47 25.41 -4.29
N LEU A 480 14.04 24.60 -5.18
CA LEU A 480 13.23 24.02 -6.25
C LEU A 480 12.11 23.19 -5.60
N PRO A 481 10.92 23.05 -6.22
CA PRO A 481 10.02 21.97 -5.84
C PRO A 481 10.82 20.66 -5.89
N LEU A 482 10.86 19.95 -4.75
CA LEU A 482 11.57 18.69 -4.63
C LEU A 482 11.06 17.78 -5.75
N GLN A 483 11.98 17.27 -6.56
CA GLN A 483 11.66 16.38 -7.66
C GLN A 483 11.71 14.94 -7.14
N PRO A 484 10.88 14.02 -7.67
CA PRO A 484 11.13 12.60 -7.45
C PRO A 484 12.55 12.25 -7.91
N PRO A 485 13.14 11.17 -7.37
CA PRO A 485 14.40 10.63 -7.89
C PRO A 485 14.36 10.41 -9.40
N ASP A 486 15.55 10.34 -10.00
CA ASP A 486 15.77 9.87 -11.37
C ASP A 486 16.65 8.64 -11.22
N ALA A 487 16.04 7.46 -11.35
CA ALA A 487 16.62 6.19 -10.98
C ALA A 487 17.68 5.78 -12.00
N GLN A 488 18.93 5.63 -11.53
CA GLN A 488 20.05 5.26 -12.39
C GLN A 488 21.02 4.35 -11.64
N PHE A 489 21.55 3.35 -12.32
CA PHE A 489 22.59 2.47 -11.76
C PHE A 489 23.47 1.81 -12.84
N THR A 490 24.59 1.25 -12.40
CA THR A 490 25.49 0.42 -13.20
C THR A 490 25.99 -0.80 -12.44
N ALA A 491 26.16 -1.92 -13.14
CA ALA A 491 26.97 -3.07 -12.71
C ALA A 491 28.46 -2.89 -13.07
N ASP A 492 29.36 -3.58 -12.37
CA ASP A 492 30.77 -3.68 -12.73
C ASP A 492 31.04 -4.69 -13.87
N ASN A 493 30.27 -5.78 -13.92
CA ASN A 493 30.21 -6.73 -15.03
C ASN A 493 28.75 -7.09 -15.39
N THR A 494 28.45 -7.20 -16.68
CA THR A 494 27.13 -7.60 -17.21
C THR A 494 27.15 -8.95 -17.94
N VAL A 495 28.32 -9.59 -18.07
CA VAL A 495 28.48 -10.97 -18.53
C VAL A 495 29.40 -11.68 -17.55
N ILE A 496 28.93 -12.78 -16.95
CA ILE A 496 29.61 -13.54 -15.89
C ILE A 496 29.37 -15.04 -16.05
N THR A 497 30.08 -15.87 -15.28
CA THR A 497 29.85 -17.33 -15.21
C THR A 497 28.92 -17.67 -14.04
N ALA A 498 28.17 -18.77 -14.12
CA ALA A 498 27.41 -19.26 -12.97
C ALA A 498 28.31 -19.53 -11.75
N GLY A 499 28.07 -18.79 -10.65
CA GLY A 499 28.87 -18.79 -9.42
C GLY A 499 29.59 -17.45 -9.15
N ASP A 500 29.73 -16.59 -10.16
CA ASP A 500 30.34 -15.26 -10.02
C ASP A 500 29.41 -14.25 -9.31
N SER A 501 29.97 -13.10 -8.93
CA SER A 501 29.25 -12.01 -8.25
C SER A 501 29.47 -10.66 -8.90
N VAL A 502 28.41 -9.85 -8.93
CA VAL A 502 28.34 -8.51 -9.52
C VAL A 502 28.26 -7.46 -8.41
N GLN A 503 28.94 -6.33 -8.59
CA GLN A 503 28.81 -5.13 -7.75
C GLN A 503 27.92 -4.10 -8.44
N PHE A 504 26.87 -3.64 -7.76
CA PHE A 504 25.99 -2.58 -8.26
C PHE A 504 26.33 -1.23 -7.63
N THR A 505 26.26 -0.17 -8.44
CA THR A 505 26.52 1.21 -8.04
C THR A 505 25.32 2.06 -8.42
N ASP A 506 24.65 2.62 -7.42
CA ASP A 506 23.67 3.69 -7.57
C ASP A 506 24.30 4.95 -8.22
N GLN A 507 23.58 5.53 -9.18
CA GLN A 507 23.89 6.80 -9.84
C GLN A 507 22.69 7.76 -9.82
N SER A 508 21.63 7.44 -9.07
CA SER A 508 20.34 8.12 -9.12
C SER A 508 20.44 9.58 -8.68
N THR A 509 19.67 10.45 -9.32
CA THR A 509 19.72 11.90 -9.08
C THR A 509 18.52 12.38 -8.23
N ASN A 510 18.38 13.70 -8.05
CA ASN A 510 17.37 14.35 -7.20
C ASN A 510 17.32 13.95 -5.71
N GLY A 511 18.40 13.34 -5.19
CA GLY A 511 18.58 13.11 -3.75
C GLY A 511 17.69 11.98 -3.20
N PRO A 512 17.93 10.73 -3.58
CA PRO A 512 17.24 9.58 -3.02
C PRO A 512 17.55 9.41 -1.51
N THR A 513 16.57 8.91 -0.77
CA THR A 513 16.63 8.68 0.68
C THR A 513 16.36 7.23 1.08
N SER A 514 15.86 6.42 0.15
CA SER A 514 15.69 4.97 0.27
C SER A 514 15.99 4.29 -1.06
N TRP A 515 16.41 3.03 -0.99
CA TRP A 515 16.74 2.17 -2.13
C TRP A 515 16.03 0.83 -1.94
N SER A 516 15.45 0.29 -3.01
CA SER A 516 14.88 -1.05 -3.05
C SER A 516 15.28 -1.74 -4.34
N TRP A 517 16.18 -2.70 -4.23
CA TRP A 517 16.71 -3.47 -5.35
C TRP A 517 15.99 -4.80 -5.50
N SER A 518 15.79 -5.25 -6.74
CA SER A 518 15.40 -6.61 -7.09
C SER A 518 16.41 -7.24 -8.03
N PHE A 519 16.82 -8.47 -7.69
CA PHE A 519 17.75 -9.31 -8.43
C PHE A 519 17.15 -10.72 -8.59
N PRO A 520 16.21 -10.93 -9.52
CA PRO A 520 15.73 -12.27 -9.88
C PRO A 520 16.91 -13.22 -10.15
N GLY A 521 16.89 -14.44 -9.59
CA GLY A 521 18.00 -15.40 -9.69
C GLY A 521 19.28 -15.05 -8.90
N GLY A 522 19.44 -13.80 -8.47
CA GLY A 522 20.53 -13.33 -7.64
C GLY A 522 20.44 -13.80 -6.18
N THR A 523 21.58 -13.78 -5.49
CA THR A 523 21.71 -14.05 -4.05
C THR A 523 22.57 -12.96 -3.41
N PRO A 524 22.01 -12.08 -2.56
CA PRO A 524 20.59 -11.98 -2.20
C PRO A 524 19.74 -11.51 -3.40
N SER A 525 18.47 -11.92 -3.41
CA SER A 525 17.51 -11.59 -4.50
C SER A 525 16.86 -10.20 -4.37
N THR A 526 17.13 -9.49 -3.28
CA THR A 526 16.73 -8.11 -3.00
C THR A 526 17.74 -7.45 -2.07
N SER A 527 17.90 -6.13 -2.10
CA SER A 527 18.62 -5.37 -1.07
C SER A 527 18.04 -3.98 -0.86
N THR A 528 18.31 -3.38 0.30
CA THR A 528 18.07 -1.95 0.62
C THR A 528 19.37 -1.15 0.78
N ASP A 529 20.52 -1.75 0.50
CA ASP A 529 21.82 -1.06 0.49
C ASP A 529 21.94 -0.16 -0.75
N GLN A 530 22.58 1.01 -0.65
CA GLN A 530 22.81 1.88 -1.81
C GLN A 530 23.73 1.23 -2.88
N ALA A 531 24.61 0.31 -2.50
CA ALA A 531 25.57 -0.35 -3.41
C ALA A 531 25.73 -1.84 -3.04
N PRO A 532 24.81 -2.72 -3.49
CA PRO A 532 24.80 -4.13 -3.11
C PRO A 532 25.72 -5.01 -3.98
N SER A 533 26.10 -6.15 -3.40
CA SER A 533 26.88 -7.23 -4.04
C SER A 533 25.99 -8.46 -4.19
N VAL A 534 25.94 -9.06 -5.40
CA VAL A 534 24.97 -10.13 -5.73
C VAL A 534 25.66 -11.29 -6.47
N THR A 535 25.50 -12.52 -5.98
CA THR A 535 25.99 -13.75 -6.64
C THR A 535 24.91 -14.39 -7.49
N TYR A 536 25.20 -14.78 -8.72
CA TYR A 536 24.26 -15.51 -9.59
C TYR A 536 24.73 -16.95 -9.81
N ASN A 537 23.93 -17.93 -9.39
CA ASN A 537 24.33 -19.34 -9.31
C ASN A 537 23.72 -20.23 -10.40
N THR A 538 23.10 -19.65 -11.43
CA THR A 538 22.39 -20.40 -12.48
C THR A 538 22.46 -19.64 -13.80
N PRO A 539 22.77 -20.31 -14.92
CA PRO A 539 22.82 -19.67 -16.24
C PRO A 539 21.47 -19.07 -16.68
N GLY A 540 21.53 -18.05 -17.54
CA GLY A 540 20.39 -17.28 -18.01
C GLY A 540 20.65 -15.78 -18.01
N THR A 541 19.76 -15.01 -18.63
CA THR A 541 19.72 -13.55 -18.49
C THR A 541 18.83 -13.15 -17.31
N TYR A 542 19.23 -12.08 -16.62
CA TYR A 542 18.52 -11.57 -15.45
C TYR A 542 18.34 -10.06 -15.52
N ASP A 543 17.10 -9.64 -15.35
CA ASP A 543 16.75 -8.25 -15.13
C ASP A 543 17.32 -7.74 -13.80
N VAL A 544 17.60 -6.45 -13.73
CA VAL A 544 17.92 -5.77 -12.47
C VAL A 544 17.00 -4.57 -12.33
N THR A 545 16.37 -4.42 -11.17
CA THR A 545 15.51 -3.27 -10.87
C THR A 545 16.03 -2.52 -9.66
N LEU A 546 16.10 -1.20 -9.76
CA LEU A 546 16.30 -0.27 -8.65
C LEU A 546 15.11 0.67 -8.57
N THR A 547 14.40 0.67 -7.44
CA THR A 547 13.49 1.75 -7.05
C THR A 547 14.17 2.63 -6.01
N VAL A 548 14.07 3.94 -6.18
CA VAL A 548 14.62 4.95 -5.27
C VAL A 548 13.54 5.98 -4.92
N SER A 549 13.49 6.41 -3.66
CA SER A 549 12.44 7.32 -3.18
C SER A 549 12.94 8.48 -2.31
N ASN A 550 12.23 9.62 -2.40
CA ASN A 550 12.37 10.79 -1.54
C ASN A 550 10.97 11.36 -1.21
N ALA A 551 10.91 12.50 -0.51
CA ALA A 551 9.64 13.08 -0.05
C ALA A 551 8.75 13.70 -1.17
N ALA A 552 9.17 13.67 -2.43
CA ALA A 552 8.36 14.09 -3.59
C ALA A 552 7.91 12.93 -4.49
N GLY A 553 8.31 11.70 -4.17
CA GLY A 553 7.94 10.51 -4.92
C GLY A 553 9.08 9.50 -5.04
N GLU A 554 8.89 8.56 -5.95
CA GLU A 554 9.84 7.50 -6.27
C GLU A 554 9.99 7.37 -7.78
N ASP A 555 11.08 6.73 -8.20
CA ASP A 555 11.32 6.34 -9.58
C ASP A 555 11.98 4.96 -9.64
N THR A 556 11.77 4.25 -10.74
CA THR A 556 12.13 2.84 -10.90
C THR A 556 12.80 2.58 -12.25
N GLU A 557 14.10 2.28 -12.21
CA GLU A 557 14.87 1.83 -13.38
C GLU A 557 14.91 0.31 -13.39
N THR A 558 14.40 -0.31 -14.46
CA THR A 558 14.53 -1.75 -14.72
C THR A 558 15.38 -1.96 -15.98
N LYS A 559 16.55 -2.56 -15.81
CA LYS A 559 17.42 -2.97 -16.92
C LYS A 559 17.13 -4.43 -17.23
N VAL A 560 16.43 -4.65 -18.34
CA VAL A 560 16.04 -5.96 -18.85
C VAL A 560 17.24 -6.71 -19.41
N ASP A 561 17.33 -8.02 -19.18
CA ASP A 561 18.44 -8.90 -19.60
C ASP A 561 19.85 -8.40 -19.17
N TYR A 562 19.94 -7.59 -18.11
CA TYR A 562 21.13 -6.78 -17.80
C TYR A 562 22.34 -7.59 -17.33
N ILE A 563 22.11 -8.73 -16.66
CA ILE A 563 23.18 -9.66 -16.28
C ILE A 563 23.00 -10.96 -17.06
N ASN A 564 23.92 -11.24 -17.99
CA ASN A 564 23.99 -12.51 -18.72
C ASN A 564 24.93 -13.47 -18.00
N VAL A 565 24.37 -14.54 -17.43
CA VAL A 565 25.10 -15.59 -16.71
C VAL A 565 25.26 -16.78 -17.64
N GLN A 566 26.51 -17.09 -17.98
CA GLN A 566 26.85 -18.19 -18.88
C GLN A 566 26.92 -19.52 -18.11
N GLU A 567 26.67 -20.61 -18.83
CA GLU A 567 26.97 -21.97 -18.37
C GLU A 567 28.40 -22.04 -17.83
N ALA A 568 28.55 -22.58 -16.62
CA ALA A 568 29.86 -22.96 -16.12
C ALA A 568 30.33 -24.16 -16.96
N GLY A 569 31.18 -23.90 -17.95
CA GLY A 569 31.54 -24.87 -18.98
C GLY A 569 32.02 -26.20 -18.37
N PRO A 570 31.62 -27.35 -18.96
CA PRO A 570 31.83 -28.67 -18.36
C PRO A 570 33.26 -28.96 -17.87
N ASP A 571 33.35 -29.61 -16.70
CA ASP A 571 34.59 -29.92 -15.99
C ASP A 571 35.25 -31.21 -16.52
N TYR A 572 35.84 -31.12 -17.72
CA TYR A 572 36.49 -32.25 -18.38
C TYR A 572 37.67 -32.81 -17.57
N CYS A 573 37.72 -34.13 -17.47
CA CYS A 573 38.75 -34.88 -16.76
C CYS A 573 40.21 -34.49 -17.11
N ASP A 574 41.11 -34.50 -16.11
CA ASP A 574 42.56 -34.33 -16.30
C ASP A 574 43.12 -35.30 -17.37
N SER A 575 43.92 -34.79 -18.31
CA SER A 575 44.76 -35.63 -19.18
C SER A 575 46.05 -34.92 -19.60
N SER A 576 47.18 -35.66 -19.66
CA SER A 576 48.47 -35.09 -20.07
C SER A 576 49.53 -36.13 -20.45
N GLY A 577 50.46 -35.74 -21.32
CA GLY A 577 51.73 -36.43 -21.51
C GLY A 577 52.76 -36.04 -20.42
N ASN A 578 53.40 -37.04 -19.80
CA ASN A 578 54.42 -36.85 -18.76
C ASN A 578 55.82 -36.52 -19.32
N ASN A 579 56.04 -36.67 -20.62
CA ASN A 579 57.30 -36.30 -21.28
C ASN A 579 57.06 -35.94 -22.74
N GLN A 580 57.38 -34.70 -23.06
CA GLN A 580 57.27 -34.06 -24.38
C GLN A 580 58.66 -33.71 -24.97
N SER A 581 59.74 -34.20 -24.33
CA SER A 581 61.12 -33.83 -24.68
C SER A 581 61.62 -34.45 -26.00
N TYR A 582 60.91 -35.44 -26.53
CA TYR A 582 61.28 -36.22 -27.71
C TYR A 582 60.26 -36.10 -28.84
N GLU A 583 58.97 -36.15 -28.49
CA GLU A 583 57.81 -36.05 -29.37
C GLU A 583 56.75 -35.12 -28.75
N TYR A 584 56.05 -34.36 -29.59
CA TYR A 584 55.02 -33.40 -29.19
C TYR A 584 54.03 -33.10 -30.33
N ILE A 585 52.92 -32.42 -30.05
CA ILE A 585 51.98 -31.96 -31.09
C ILE A 585 52.51 -30.64 -31.67
N ALA A 586 52.87 -30.63 -32.95
CA ALA A 586 53.42 -29.45 -33.63
C ALA A 586 52.39 -28.72 -34.51
N GLY A 587 51.15 -29.21 -34.57
CA GLY A 587 50.04 -28.50 -35.20
C GLY A 587 48.83 -29.38 -35.48
N VAL A 588 47.66 -28.75 -35.36
CA VAL A 588 46.34 -29.35 -35.50
C VAL A 588 45.51 -28.54 -36.49
N GLN A 589 45.01 -29.19 -37.54
CA GLN A 589 43.99 -28.64 -38.42
C GLN A 589 42.74 -29.52 -38.37
N VAL A 590 41.60 -28.94 -38.02
CA VAL A 590 40.27 -29.59 -38.02
C VAL A 590 39.25 -28.59 -38.56
N GLY A 591 38.63 -28.88 -39.70
CA GLY A 591 37.75 -27.89 -40.35
C GLY A 591 38.53 -26.61 -40.69
N ASN A 592 38.05 -25.46 -40.21
CA ASN A 592 38.73 -24.17 -40.36
C ASN A 592 39.86 -23.93 -39.34
N LEU A 593 39.77 -24.49 -38.13
CA LEU A 593 40.78 -24.38 -37.06
C LEU A 593 42.14 -24.86 -37.57
N ASN A 594 43.17 -24.05 -37.33
CA ASN A 594 44.56 -24.33 -37.69
C ASN A 594 45.49 -23.75 -36.61
N ASN A 595 45.97 -24.60 -35.70
CA ASN A 595 46.94 -24.23 -34.68
C ASN A 595 48.33 -24.82 -35.00
N SER A 596 49.38 -24.16 -34.52
CA SER A 596 50.78 -24.61 -34.61
C SER A 596 51.47 -24.36 -33.29
N SER A 597 51.60 -25.43 -32.52
CA SER A 597 51.94 -25.47 -31.09
C SER A 597 53.38 -25.93 -30.84
N GLY A 598 53.76 -25.99 -29.57
CA GLY A 598 55.10 -26.37 -29.13
C GLY A 598 55.07 -27.07 -27.77
N ALA A 599 55.90 -28.10 -27.65
CA ALA A 599 55.88 -29.14 -26.62
C ALA A 599 55.45 -28.72 -25.19
N SER A 600 54.22 -29.06 -24.84
CA SER A 600 53.70 -29.16 -23.48
C SER A 600 53.35 -30.61 -23.11
N GLY A 601 52.91 -30.85 -21.88
CA GLY A 601 52.24 -32.10 -21.50
C GLY A 601 50.72 -32.03 -21.70
N TYR A 602 50.14 -30.85 -21.48
CA TYR A 602 48.76 -30.47 -21.78
C TYR A 602 48.76 -28.99 -22.19
N SER A 603 47.94 -28.63 -23.17
CA SER A 603 47.73 -27.24 -23.61
C SER A 603 46.25 -26.95 -23.79
N ASP A 604 45.74 -25.93 -23.09
CA ASP A 604 44.38 -25.44 -23.30
C ASP A 604 44.38 -24.34 -24.38
N PHE A 605 43.67 -24.59 -25.47
CA PHE A 605 43.46 -23.68 -26.60
C PHE A 605 41.97 -23.45 -26.86
N THR A 606 41.09 -23.58 -25.86
CA THR A 606 39.63 -23.34 -25.97
C THR A 606 39.25 -21.94 -26.47
N SER A 607 40.13 -20.95 -26.29
CA SER A 607 40.03 -19.64 -26.95
C SER A 607 40.11 -19.67 -28.49
N MET A 608 40.37 -20.83 -29.09
CA MET A 608 40.30 -21.10 -30.53
C MET A 608 39.15 -22.09 -30.82
N THR A 609 38.28 -21.71 -31.74
CA THR A 609 37.09 -22.48 -32.12
C THR A 609 37.25 -23.11 -33.51
N ALA A 610 36.73 -24.33 -33.68
CA ALA A 610 36.50 -24.95 -34.98
C ALA A 610 35.02 -24.82 -35.37
N ASP A 611 34.74 -24.10 -36.46
CA ASP A 611 33.38 -23.86 -36.94
C ASP A 611 33.00 -25.03 -37.86
N LEU A 612 32.05 -25.85 -37.41
CA LEU A 612 31.59 -27.05 -38.10
C LEU A 612 30.10 -26.93 -38.50
N THR A 613 29.61 -27.87 -39.29
CA THR A 613 28.22 -27.89 -39.77
C THR A 613 27.63 -29.27 -39.56
N ALA A 614 26.44 -29.36 -38.97
CA ALA A 614 25.77 -30.63 -38.69
C ALA A 614 25.56 -31.44 -39.98
N GLY A 615 25.89 -32.74 -39.93
CA GLY A 615 25.84 -33.63 -41.10
C GLY A 615 26.93 -33.43 -42.17
N ALA A 616 27.85 -32.48 -42.01
CA ALA A 616 28.91 -32.21 -42.98
C ALA A 616 30.21 -33.00 -42.70
N PRO A 617 30.97 -33.40 -43.74
CA PRO A 617 32.28 -34.04 -43.58
C PRO A 617 33.36 -33.01 -43.22
N VAL A 618 34.20 -33.34 -42.23
CA VAL A 618 35.25 -32.47 -41.69
C VAL A 618 36.62 -33.08 -41.96
N SER A 619 37.53 -32.30 -42.55
CA SER A 619 38.91 -32.73 -42.81
C SER A 619 39.82 -32.53 -41.59
N VAL A 620 40.72 -33.48 -41.36
CA VAL A 620 41.68 -33.52 -40.25
C VAL A 620 43.11 -33.61 -40.79
N SER A 621 44.03 -32.84 -40.22
CA SER A 621 45.48 -32.95 -40.46
C SER A 621 46.27 -32.66 -39.18
N LEU A 622 47.00 -33.65 -38.67
CA LEU A 622 47.71 -33.63 -37.38
C LEU A 622 49.21 -33.83 -37.61
N THR A 623 50.05 -32.93 -37.09
CA THR A 623 51.50 -32.94 -37.35
C THR A 623 52.30 -33.25 -36.07
N PRO A 624 53.04 -34.37 -36.01
CA PRO A 624 53.95 -34.65 -34.89
C PRO A 624 55.22 -33.82 -35.02
N GLY A 625 55.61 -33.18 -33.92
CA GLY A 625 56.95 -32.61 -33.72
C GLY A 625 57.88 -33.65 -33.09
N PHE A 626 59.16 -33.64 -33.50
CA PHE A 626 60.20 -34.47 -32.90
C PHE A 626 61.47 -33.65 -32.66
N THR A 627 62.16 -33.90 -31.54
CA THR A 627 63.46 -33.26 -31.24
C THR A 627 64.67 -34.05 -31.78
N GLY A 628 64.45 -35.27 -32.28
CA GLY A 628 65.49 -36.18 -32.75
C GLY A 628 65.05 -37.06 -33.92
N SER A 629 64.93 -38.37 -33.68
CA SER A 629 64.36 -39.32 -34.65
C SER A 629 62.83 -39.19 -34.68
N SER A 630 62.19 -39.50 -35.80
CA SER A 630 60.73 -39.66 -35.82
C SER A 630 60.31 -41.06 -35.39
N TYR A 631 59.23 -41.11 -34.61
CA TYR A 631 58.61 -42.31 -34.06
C TYR A 631 57.17 -42.46 -34.59
N THR A 632 56.54 -43.62 -34.39
CA THR A 632 55.15 -43.81 -34.84
C THR A 632 54.19 -43.45 -33.72
N GLU A 633 53.65 -42.25 -33.81
CA GLU A 633 52.71 -41.69 -32.84
C GLU A 633 51.29 -42.12 -33.15
N TYR A 634 50.51 -42.34 -32.10
CA TYR A 634 49.10 -42.74 -32.17
C TYR A 634 48.24 -41.59 -31.69
N TRP A 635 47.26 -41.23 -32.51
CA TRP A 635 46.44 -40.04 -32.37
C TRP A 635 44.98 -40.41 -32.13
N ARG A 636 44.31 -39.61 -31.31
CA ARG A 636 42.84 -39.56 -31.22
C ARG A 636 42.36 -38.12 -31.21
N ILE A 637 41.14 -37.94 -31.68
CA ILE A 637 40.34 -36.75 -31.43
C ILE A 637 39.01 -37.21 -30.83
N TRP A 638 38.59 -36.54 -29.77
CA TRP A 638 37.23 -36.60 -29.24
C TRP A 638 36.52 -35.28 -29.48
N ILE A 639 35.21 -35.32 -29.74
CA ILE A 639 34.31 -34.17 -29.64
C ILE A 639 33.14 -34.60 -28.78
N ASP A 640 32.93 -33.87 -27.69
CA ASP A 640 31.75 -34.00 -26.83
C ASP A 640 30.55 -33.50 -27.64
N TYR A 641 29.64 -34.40 -28.02
CA TYR A 641 28.50 -34.05 -28.88
C TYR A 641 27.18 -33.91 -28.12
N ASN A 642 27.15 -34.29 -26.84
CA ASN A 642 25.95 -34.24 -26.00
C ASN A 642 25.99 -33.08 -24.97
N ILE A 643 27.18 -32.50 -24.76
CA ILE A 643 27.55 -31.42 -23.85
C ILE A 643 27.36 -31.80 -22.36
N ASP A 644 27.69 -33.06 -22.01
CA ASP A 644 27.65 -33.57 -20.63
C ASP A 644 28.98 -33.44 -19.86
N GLY A 645 30.09 -33.20 -20.57
CA GLY A 645 31.40 -32.97 -19.99
C GLY A 645 32.31 -34.17 -19.82
N ASP A 646 31.95 -35.35 -20.33
CA ASP A 646 32.90 -36.45 -20.53
C ASP A 646 33.27 -36.69 -22.01
N PHE A 647 33.73 -37.89 -22.34
CA PHE A 647 34.25 -38.30 -23.65
C PHE A 647 34.15 -39.83 -23.86
N ASP A 648 33.40 -40.54 -23.00
CA ASP A 648 33.23 -41.99 -23.01
C ASP A 648 32.01 -42.42 -23.89
N ASP A 649 31.23 -41.48 -24.43
CA ASP A 649 29.96 -41.77 -25.11
C ASP A 649 30.10 -42.28 -26.57
N ALA A 650 29.03 -42.92 -27.06
CA ALA A 650 29.02 -43.84 -28.20
C ALA A 650 29.01 -43.15 -29.59
N GLY A 651 29.94 -42.22 -29.82
CA GLY A 651 30.16 -41.56 -31.11
C GLY A 651 31.31 -40.54 -31.11
N GLU A 652 31.86 -40.24 -29.94
CA GLU A 652 32.65 -39.04 -29.69
C GLU A 652 34.11 -39.16 -30.10
N VAL A 653 34.65 -40.38 -30.21
CA VAL A 653 35.95 -40.67 -30.82
C VAL A 653 35.89 -40.44 -32.34
N VAL A 654 35.82 -39.17 -32.74
CA VAL A 654 35.64 -38.77 -34.16
C VAL A 654 36.83 -39.15 -35.04
N PHE A 655 38.03 -39.26 -34.48
CA PHE A 655 39.22 -39.64 -35.23
C PHE A 655 40.14 -40.60 -34.46
N SER A 656 40.81 -41.48 -35.21
CA SER A 656 41.92 -42.31 -34.72
C SER A 656 42.88 -42.58 -35.87
N GLY A 657 44.18 -42.37 -35.66
CA GLY A 657 45.20 -42.59 -36.70
C GLY A 657 46.60 -42.80 -36.11
N SER A 658 47.57 -43.18 -36.95
CA SER A 658 48.95 -43.38 -36.50
C SER A 658 49.98 -43.09 -37.60
N GLY A 659 51.11 -42.48 -37.27
CA GLY A 659 52.17 -42.20 -38.24
C GLY A 659 53.41 -41.53 -37.65
N SER A 660 54.50 -41.50 -38.44
CA SER A 660 55.78 -40.86 -38.11
C SER A 660 56.06 -39.57 -38.91
N SER A 661 54.97 -38.96 -39.38
CA SER A 661 54.87 -37.73 -40.18
C SER A 661 53.39 -37.30 -40.14
N THR A 662 53.04 -36.13 -40.69
CA THR A 662 51.66 -35.60 -40.68
C THR A 662 50.61 -36.64 -41.07
N VAL A 663 49.66 -36.90 -40.17
CA VAL A 663 48.54 -37.82 -40.33
C VAL A 663 47.35 -37.03 -40.85
N THR A 664 46.66 -37.53 -41.88
CA THR A 664 45.49 -36.87 -42.48
C THR A 664 44.30 -37.81 -42.56
N GLY A 665 43.08 -37.24 -42.53
CA GLY A 665 41.84 -38.01 -42.59
C GLY A 665 40.61 -37.11 -42.58
N SER A 666 39.46 -37.68 -42.24
CA SER A 666 38.19 -36.95 -42.14
C SER A 666 37.17 -37.69 -41.27
N PHE A 667 36.30 -36.95 -40.60
CA PHE A 667 35.09 -37.46 -39.95
C PHE A 667 33.84 -36.79 -40.53
N THR A 668 32.68 -36.96 -39.89
CA THR A 668 31.44 -36.29 -40.25
C THR A 668 30.69 -35.95 -38.98
N VAL A 669 30.22 -34.70 -38.86
CA VAL A 669 29.44 -34.26 -37.69
C VAL A 669 28.07 -34.96 -37.72
N PRO A 670 27.53 -35.42 -36.57
CA PRO A 670 26.15 -35.92 -36.50
C PRO A 670 25.13 -34.93 -37.06
N SER A 671 23.97 -35.43 -37.49
CA SER A 671 22.84 -34.60 -37.89
C SER A 671 21.93 -34.34 -36.68
N GLY A 672 21.71 -33.07 -36.33
CA GLY A 672 20.88 -32.69 -35.18
C GLY A 672 21.65 -32.46 -33.88
N VAL A 673 22.95 -32.12 -33.97
CA VAL A 673 23.72 -31.50 -32.89
C VAL A 673 24.03 -30.06 -33.29
N GLU A 674 23.95 -29.12 -32.35
CA GLU A 674 24.20 -27.69 -32.54
C GLU A 674 24.71 -27.05 -31.24
N GLY A 675 25.37 -25.89 -31.34
CA GLY A 675 25.94 -25.17 -30.19
C GLY A 675 27.46 -25.31 -30.02
N LEU A 676 27.97 -24.75 -28.92
CA LEU A 676 29.40 -24.66 -28.58
C LEU A 676 29.80 -25.79 -27.61
N THR A 677 30.83 -26.56 -27.96
CA THR A 677 31.32 -27.72 -27.19
C THR A 677 32.86 -27.88 -27.23
N ARG A 678 33.40 -28.93 -26.61
CA ARG A 678 34.84 -29.24 -26.52
C ARG A 678 35.29 -30.26 -27.56
N MET A 679 36.50 -30.05 -28.09
CA MET A 679 37.30 -31.05 -28.80
C MET A 679 38.62 -31.29 -28.07
N ARG A 680 38.94 -32.56 -27.81
CA ARG A 680 40.23 -32.98 -27.23
C ARG A 680 41.06 -33.74 -28.26
N VAL A 681 42.32 -33.36 -28.43
CA VAL A 681 43.28 -33.97 -29.37
C VAL A 681 44.45 -34.51 -28.58
N SER A 682 44.70 -35.82 -28.66
CA SER A 682 45.77 -36.47 -27.89
C SER A 682 46.67 -37.32 -28.78
N MET A 683 47.98 -37.22 -28.54
CA MET A 683 49.04 -37.95 -29.22
C MET A 683 49.87 -38.74 -28.21
N SER A 684 50.09 -40.04 -28.43
CA SER A 684 50.92 -40.87 -27.55
C SER A 684 51.78 -41.89 -28.32
N TYR A 685 52.99 -42.14 -27.82
CA TYR A 685 53.93 -43.07 -28.42
C TYR A 685 53.43 -44.52 -28.33
N ASN A 686 53.44 -45.22 -29.49
CA ASN A 686 53.23 -46.67 -29.62
C ASN A 686 51.90 -47.23 -29.07
N SER A 687 50.93 -46.40 -28.68
CA SER A 687 49.58 -46.82 -28.27
C SER A 687 48.58 -45.65 -28.28
N TYR A 688 47.32 -45.91 -28.67
CA TYR A 688 46.26 -44.88 -28.63
C TYR A 688 46.02 -44.39 -27.19
N PRO A 689 45.96 -43.08 -26.95
CA PRO A 689 45.64 -42.51 -25.63
C PRO A 689 44.17 -42.70 -25.25
N SER A 690 43.85 -42.54 -23.96
CA SER A 690 42.50 -42.32 -23.43
C SER A 690 42.17 -40.82 -23.38
N ALA A 691 40.89 -40.46 -23.25
CA ALA A 691 40.46 -39.06 -23.12
C ALA A 691 40.88 -38.46 -21.77
N CYS A 692 40.89 -39.30 -20.74
CA CYS A 692 41.28 -38.99 -19.37
C CYS A 692 42.58 -39.72 -18.97
N GLY A 693 43.28 -39.17 -17.98
CA GLY A 693 44.47 -39.74 -17.37
C GLY A 693 45.77 -39.41 -18.11
N THR A 694 46.91 -39.77 -17.51
CA THR A 694 48.24 -39.40 -18.00
C THR A 694 48.99 -40.56 -18.65
N PHE A 695 49.79 -40.29 -19.68
CA PHE A 695 50.64 -41.26 -20.37
C PHE A 695 52.11 -40.81 -20.43
N ASN A 696 53.04 -41.72 -20.77
CA ASN A 696 54.48 -41.48 -20.54
C ASN A 696 55.17 -40.58 -21.56
N TYR A 697 54.71 -40.55 -22.81
CA TYR A 697 55.38 -39.90 -23.94
C TYR A 697 54.33 -39.39 -24.94
N GLY A 698 54.39 -38.10 -25.29
CA GLY A 698 53.38 -37.41 -26.12
C GLY A 698 52.75 -36.19 -25.42
N GLU A 699 51.58 -35.75 -25.90
CA GLU A 699 50.93 -34.48 -25.50
C GLU A 699 49.39 -34.53 -25.72
N VAL A 700 48.66 -33.62 -25.05
CA VAL A 700 47.21 -33.40 -25.17
C VAL A 700 46.92 -31.91 -25.43
N GLU A 701 45.96 -31.61 -26.30
CA GLU A 701 45.48 -30.25 -26.60
C GLU A 701 43.95 -30.19 -26.63
N ASP A 702 43.38 -29.17 -25.99
CA ASP A 702 41.92 -28.93 -25.94
C ASP A 702 41.53 -27.67 -26.74
N TYR A 703 40.42 -27.73 -27.46
CA TYR A 703 39.89 -26.69 -28.34
C TYR A 703 38.36 -26.58 -28.20
N SER A 704 37.77 -25.47 -28.64
CA SER A 704 36.31 -25.35 -28.75
C SER A 704 35.80 -25.68 -30.16
N VAL A 705 34.53 -26.04 -30.27
CA VAL A 705 33.83 -26.39 -31.52
C VAL A 705 32.47 -25.71 -31.52
N ASP A 706 32.12 -24.98 -32.58
CA ASP A 706 30.78 -24.41 -32.79
C ASP A 706 30.09 -25.14 -33.95
N ILE A 707 28.81 -25.47 -33.80
CA ILE A 707 28.04 -26.27 -34.76
C ILE A 707 26.71 -25.57 -35.07
N SER A 708 26.49 -25.22 -36.35
CA SER A 708 25.29 -24.48 -36.79
C SER A 708 24.52 -25.20 -37.92
N GLY A 709 23.20 -24.98 -38.00
CA GLY A 709 22.38 -25.53 -39.11
C GLY A 709 20.85 -25.40 -39.07
N GLY A 710 20.22 -25.03 -37.94
CA GLY A 710 18.75 -24.89 -37.83
C GLY A 710 18.15 -23.59 -38.40
N VAL A 711 16.84 -23.59 -38.67
CA VAL A 711 16.06 -22.38 -39.00
C VAL A 711 15.11 -22.07 -37.83
N PRO A 712 15.24 -20.93 -37.13
CA PRO A 712 14.37 -20.57 -36.00
C PRO A 712 12.91 -20.27 -36.40
N PRO A 713 11.95 -20.32 -35.46
CA PRO A 713 10.61 -19.78 -35.65
C PRO A 713 10.62 -18.25 -35.81
N VAL A 714 9.52 -17.69 -36.34
CA VAL A 714 9.30 -16.24 -36.36
C VAL A 714 8.79 -15.80 -34.99
N GLN A 715 9.42 -14.77 -34.44
CA GLN A 715 9.11 -14.24 -33.11
C GLN A 715 8.76 -12.75 -33.16
N TYR A 716 7.98 -12.29 -32.18
CA TYR A 716 7.54 -10.91 -32.00
C TYR A 716 7.72 -10.44 -30.55
N THR A 717 8.03 -9.16 -30.36
CA THR A 717 8.23 -8.56 -29.03
C THR A 717 6.94 -7.97 -28.47
N LEU A 718 6.65 -8.24 -27.19
CA LEU A 718 5.60 -7.60 -26.39
C LEU A 718 6.24 -6.63 -25.40
N THR A 719 6.21 -5.34 -25.71
CA THR A 719 6.60 -4.29 -24.77
C THR A 719 5.45 -3.99 -23.82
N THR A 720 5.75 -3.84 -22.53
CA THR A 720 4.81 -3.42 -21.49
C THR A 720 5.31 -2.20 -20.75
N ASN A 721 4.47 -1.17 -20.65
CA ASN A 721 4.75 0.05 -19.88
C ASN A 721 3.72 0.20 -18.75
N THR A 722 4.00 1.08 -17.79
CA THR A 722 3.05 1.51 -16.76
C THR A 722 2.91 3.03 -16.75
N VAL A 723 1.79 3.54 -16.25
CA VAL A 723 1.50 4.96 -16.03
C VAL A 723 0.83 5.06 -14.66
N GLY A 724 1.50 5.69 -13.70
CA GLY A 724 1.17 5.52 -12.28
C GLY A 724 1.72 4.21 -11.71
N ASN A 725 1.71 4.05 -10.38
CA ASN A 725 2.47 3.00 -9.72
C ASN A 725 1.70 1.68 -9.66
N GLY A 726 2.40 0.62 -10.05
CA GLY A 726 1.91 -0.74 -10.22
C GLY A 726 2.77 -1.48 -11.24
N SER A 727 2.63 -2.81 -11.28
CA SER A 727 3.44 -3.72 -12.11
C SER A 727 2.59 -4.52 -13.10
N ILE A 728 3.23 -5.14 -14.09
CA ILE A 728 2.60 -6.06 -15.06
C ILE A 728 3.32 -7.41 -15.04
N THR A 729 2.58 -8.49 -14.76
CA THR A 729 3.08 -9.87 -14.86
C THR A 729 2.64 -10.52 -16.17
N LEU A 730 3.58 -11.14 -16.88
CA LEU A 730 3.34 -11.87 -18.14
C LEU A 730 3.28 -13.39 -17.92
N ASN A 731 2.34 -14.08 -18.58
CA ASN A 731 2.24 -15.54 -18.60
C ASN A 731 1.84 -16.06 -19.99
N PRO A 732 2.72 -16.79 -20.72
CA PRO A 732 4.10 -17.12 -20.34
C PRO A 732 4.98 -15.86 -20.19
N PRO A 733 5.99 -15.87 -19.29
CA PRO A 733 7.01 -14.82 -19.27
C PRO A 733 7.93 -14.91 -20.50
N GLY A 734 8.69 -13.85 -20.77
CA GLY A 734 9.77 -13.89 -21.78
C GLY A 734 9.87 -12.65 -22.69
N GLY A 735 8.82 -11.83 -22.82
CA GLY A 735 8.84 -10.58 -23.60
C GLY A 735 8.96 -10.74 -25.13
N VAL A 736 9.55 -11.83 -25.61
CA VAL A 736 9.64 -12.24 -27.02
C VAL A 736 8.98 -13.61 -27.17
N TYR A 737 8.12 -13.75 -28.18
CA TYR A 737 7.24 -14.92 -28.32
C TYR A 737 7.08 -15.37 -29.78
N ASP A 738 6.97 -16.68 -30.00
CA ASP A 738 6.67 -17.27 -31.31
C ASP A 738 5.31 -16.77 -31.87
N GLU A 739 5.23 -16.63 -33.21
CA GLU A 739 4.01 -16.24 -33.91
C GLU A 739 2.81 -17.14 -33.55
N GLY A 740 1.72 -16.51 -33.10
CA GLY A 740 0.50 -17.16 -32.64
C GLY A 740 0.41 -17.39 -31.13
N THR A 741 1.46 -17.12 -30.36
CA THR A 741 1.45 -17.23 -28.89
C THR A 741 0.38 -16.31 -28.28
N VAL A 742 -0.38 -16.83 -27.30
CA VAL A 742 -1.32 -16.05 -26.50
C VAL A 742 -0.69 -15.78 -25.14
N VAL A 743 -0.47 -14.50 -24.83
CA VAL A 743 0.13 -14.04 -23.56
C VAL A 743 -0.96 -13.45 -22.68
N THR A 744 -0.95 -13.82 -21.40
CA THR A 744 -1.81 -13.25 -20.35
C THR A 744 -1.04 -12.17 -19.62
N LEU A 745 -1.67 -11.00 -19.43
CA LEU A 745 -1.11 -9.84 -18.74
C LEU A 745 -1.93 -9.56 -17.49
N THR A 746 -1.28 -9.51 -16.32
CA THR A 746 -1.91 -9.19 -15.04
C THR A 746 -1.32 -7.91 -14.50
N ALA A 747 -2.13 -6.86 -14.33
CA ALA A 747 -1.73 -5.64 -13.64
C ALA A 747 -1.85 -5.84 -12.13
N ALA A 748 -0.90 -5.33 -11.35
CA ALA A 748 -0.95 -5.33 -9.89
C ALA A 748 -0.63 -3.92 -9.38
N PRO A 749 -1.60 -3.18 -8.80
CA PRO A 749 -1.35 -1.85 -8.25
C PRO A 749 -0.43 -1.91 -7.04
N ASP A 750 0.39 -0.88 -6.88
CA ASP A 750 1.23 -0.73 -5.69
C ASP A 750 0.43 -0.15 -4.51
N PRO A 751 0.92 -0.24 -3.26
CA PRO A 751 0.19 0.23 -2.08
C PRO A 751 -0.18 1.71 -2.17
N GLY A 752 -1.48 2.02 -2.06
CA GLY A 752 -2.01 3.37 -2.24
C GLY A 752 -2.43 3.70 -3.67
N TRP A 753 -2.33 2.77 -4.62
CA TRP A 753 -2.78 2.92 -6.01
C TRP A 753 -3.87 1.91 -6.39
N GLN A 754 -4.61 2.19 -7.45
CA GLN A 754 -5.60 1.30 -8.08
C GLN A 754 -5.32 1.18 -9.57
N PHE A 755 -5.67 0.04 -10.19
CA PHE A 755 -5.57 -0.15 -11.64
C PHE A 755 -6.82 0.42 -12.32
N ASP A 756 -6.61 1.37 -13.23
CA ASP A 756 -7.69 2.01 -13.98
C ASP A 756 -8.03 1.18 -15.24
N ASN A 757 -7.09 1.07 -16.18
CA ASN A 757 -7.31 0.41 -17.46
C ASN A 757 -6.02 0.07 -18.21
N TRP A 758 -6.10 -0.87 -19.15
CA TRP A 758 -5.11 -1.06 -20.21
C TRP A 758 -5.25 0.02 -21.31
N SER A 759 -4.14 0.30 -21.99
CA SER A 759 -4.03 1.11 -23.20
C SER A 759 -2.94 0.57 -24.14
N GLY A 760 -2.85 1.08 -25.36
CA GLY A 760 -1.98 0.53 -26.42
C GLY A 760 -2.69 -0.56 -27.25
N ASP A 761 -2.04 -1.69 -27.50
CA ASP A 761 -2.62 -2.86 -28.18
C ASP A 761 -3.62 -3.64 -27.31
N LEU A 762 -3.80 -3.27 -26.05
CA LEU A 762 -4.94 -3.66 -25.21
C LEU A 762 -5.71 -2.42 -24.74
N SER A 763 -6.97 -2.60 -24.34
CA SER A 763 -7.80 -1.53 -23.81
C SER A 763 -8.84 -2.04 -22.80
N GLY A 764 -9.28 -1.15 -21.90
CA GLY A 764 -10.32 -1.43 -20.90
C GLY A 764 -9.79 -2.02 -19.58
N THR A 765 -10.71 -2.30 -18.67
CA THR A 765 -10.47 -2.61 -17.24
C THR A 765 -10.16 -4.08 -16.95
N ALA A 766 -10.11 -4.95 -17.96
CA ALA A 766 -10.07 -6.40 -17.79
C ALA A 766 -8.71 -6.89 -17.24
N ASN A 767 -8.67 -7.28 -15.97
CA ASN A 767 -7.44 -7.72 -15.32
C ASN A 767 -7.61 -9.11 -14.65
N PRO A 768 -6.89 -10.17 -15.08
CA PRO A 768 -5.95 -10.20 -16.20
C PRO A 768 -6.60 -10.00 -17.59
N ALA A 769 -5.80 -9.55 -18.55
CA ALA A 769 -6.13 -9.51 -19.98
C ALA A 769 -5.32 -10.55 -20.77
N THR A 770 -5.64 -10.75 -22.05
CA THR A 770 -4.87 -11.62 -22.96
C THR A 770 -4.67 -10.97 -24.32
N ILE A 771 -3.48 -11.14 -24.91
CA ILE A 771 -3.11 -10.67 -26.25
C ILE A 771 -2.55 -11.82 -27.10
N THR A 772 -2.65 -11.73 -28.43
CA THR A 772 -2.06 -12.71 -29.36
C THR A 772 -0.93 -12.08 -30.18
N MET A 773 0.21 -12.75 -30.22
CA MET A 773 1.44 -12.27 -30.85
C MET A 773 1.44 -12.59 -32.35
N ASN A 774 1.00 -11.63 -33.16
CA ASN A 774 0.99 -11.67 -34.64
C ASN A 774 1.67 -10.44 -35.29
N SER A 775 2.32 -9.64 -34.46
CA SER A 775 3.22 -8.53 -34.74
C SER A 775 3.92 -8.20 -33.42
N ASP A 776 4.93 -7.33 -33.45
CA ASP A 776 5.34 -6.64 -32.22
C ASP A 776 4.15 -5.87 -31.63
N LYS A 777 4.10 -5.76 -30.30
CA LYS A 777 3.00 -5.19 -29.52
C LYS A 777 3.52 -4.21 -28.46
N THR A 778 2.71 -3.23 -28.11
CA THR A 778 2.95 -2.38 -26.94
C THR A 778 1.67 -2.23 -26.12
N VAL A 779 1.70 -2.72 -24.88
CA VAL A 779 0.61 -2.58 -23.90
C VAL A 779 1.03 -1.63 -22.79
N THR A 780 0.08 -0.90 -22.20
CA THR A 780 0.34 -0.02 -21.06
C THR A 780 -0.75 -0.18 -20.01
N ALA A 781 -0.38 -0.43 -18.75
CA ALA A 781 -1.31 -0.39 -17.62
C ALA A 781 -1.34 1.03 -17.05
N ASN A 782 -2.54 1.56 -16.81
CA ASN A 782 -2.74 2.87 -16.17
C ASN A 782 -3.23 2.62 -14.74
N PHE A 783 -2.66 3.34 -13.79
CA PHE A 783 -2.98 3.29 -12.38
C PHE A 783 -3.19 4.72 -11.85
N SER A 784 -4.05 4.87 -10.84
CA SER A 784 -4.30 6.16 -10.16
C SER A 784 -4.12 6.06 -8.65
N GLU A 785 -3.72 7.17 -8.02
CA GLU A 785 -3.63 7.28 -6.56
C GLU A 785 -5.01 7.11 -5.91
N THR A 786 -5.09 6.21 -4.92
CA THR A 786 -6.25 6.11 -4.04
C THR A 786 -6.14 7.16 -2.94
N GLY A 787 -6.94 8.23 -3.05
CA GLY A 787 -6.96 9.31 -2.06
C GLY A 787 -7.24 8.81 -0.63
N PRO A 788 -6.76 9.52 0.41
CA PRO A 788 -6.64 8.99 1.77
C PRO A 788 -7.99 8.58 2.39
N CYS A 789 -8.05 7.33 2.84
CA CYS A 789 -9.23 6.64 3.36
C CYS A 789 -9.64 7.17 4.74
N THR A 790 -10.35 8.29 4.74
CA THR A 790 -10.57 9.17 5.90
C THR A 790 -11.94 9.03 6.54
N GLU A 791 -12.96 8.57 5.79
CA GLU A 791 -14.32 8.40 6.31
C GLU A 791 -14.56 6.99 6.86
N THR A 792 -15.58 6.83 7.72
CA THR A 792 -15.86 5.55 8.39
C THR A 792 -17.29 5.06 8.23
N VAL A 793 -17.44 3.74 8.06
CA VAL A 793 -18.74 3.05 8.07
C VAL A 793 -18.72 1.91 9.10
N GLY A 794 -19.49 2.05 10.17
CA GLY A 794 -19.72 0.98 11.16
C GLY A 794 -19.83 1.44 12.61
N PHE A 795 -19.45 0.56 13.55
CA PHE A 795 -19.47 0.83 14.99
C PHE A 795 -18.04 0.98 15.54
N THR A 796 -17.59 2.22 15.70
CA THR A 796 -16.36 2.61 16.42
C THR A 796 -16.46 2.50 17.95
N THR A 797 -17.61 2.06 18.48
CA THR A 797 -17.83 1.88 19.92
C THR A 797 -17.39 0.50 20.40
N VAL A 798 -16.58 0.45 21.46
CA VAL A 798 -16.18 -0.81 22.13
C VAL A 798 -17.30 -1.27 23.07
N PHE A 799 -17.93 -2.42 22.78
CA PHE A 799 -19.05 -2.95 23.56
C PHE A 799 -18.61 -3.85 24.73
N GLY A 800 -19.47 -4.03 25.74
CA GLY A 800 -19.08 -4.69 27.00
C GLY A 800 -18.95 -6.21 26.95
N SER A 801 -19.80 -6.92 26.21
CA SER A 801 -19.84 -8.41 26.22
C SER A 801 -18.87 -9.00 25.21
N THR A 802 -18.37 -10.23 25.43
CA THR A 802 -17.35 -10.87 24.57
C THR A 802 -17.84 -12.19 23.96
N SER A 803 -17.61 -12.42 22.66
CA SER A 803 -18.05 -13.62 21.94
C SER A 803 -16.88 -14.34 21.23
N THR A 804 -16.56 -15.56 21.67
CA THR A 804 -15.40 -16.39 21.28
C THR A 804 -15.80 -17.52 20.32
N SER A 805 -16.26 -17.19 19.11
CA SER A 805 -16.81 -18.17 18.15
C SER A 805 -16.09 -18.12 16.80
N ALA A 806 -15.70 -19.30 16.31
CA ALA A 806 -14.97 -19.50 15.05
C ALA A 806 -15.84 -19.31 13.81
N ASN A 807 -17.15 -19.22 13.98
CA ASN A 807 -18.12 -19.10 12.90
C ASN A 807 -17.90 -17.80 12.13
N ARG A 808 -17.85 -17.88 10.79
CA ARG A 808 -17.85 -16.69 9.94
C ARG A 808 -19.13 -15.88 10.20
N ARG A 809 -18.95 -14.59 10.44
CA ARG A 809 -20.02 -13.63 10.78
C ARG A 809 -19.89 -12.42 9.88
N ALA A 810 -21.00 -11.72 9.68
CA ALA A 810 -21.00 -10.39 9.08
C ALA A 810 -22.09 -9.52 9.70
N LEU A 811 -21.87 -8.20 9.70
CA LEU A 811 -22.81 -7.20 10.22
C LEU A 811 -23.13 -6.19 9.11
N PRO A 812 -24.41 -5.88 8.84
CA PRO A 812 -24.78 -5.01 7.72
C PRO A 812 -24.79 -3.54 8.13
N PHE A 813 -24.41 -2.70 7.18
CA PHE A 813 -24.43 -1.25 7.26
C PHE A 813 -24.94 -0.70 5.92
N THR A 814 -25.43 0.53 5.92
CA THR A 814 -25.78 1.24 4.69
C THR A 814 -24.65 2.23 4.38
N MET A 815 -24.12 2.20 3.17
CA MET A 815 -23.12 3.19 2.77
C MET A 815 -23.73 4.59 2.71
N PRO A 816 -23.10 5.63 3.28
CA PRO A 816 -23.67 6.98 3.32
C PRO A 816 -23.70 7.62 1.93
N GLU A 817 -22.67 7.36 1.12
CA GLU A 817 -22.48 7.85 -0.25
C GLU A 817 -21.67 6.83 -1.06
N ASN A 818 -21.36 7.13 -2.32
CA ASN A 818 -20.43 6.30 -3.10
C ASN A 818 -19.05 6.33 -2.45
N GLY A 819 -18.37 5.19 -2.35
CA GLY A 819 -17.00 5.15 -1.85
C GLY A 819 -16.29 3.84 -2.05
N ASN A 820 -14.96 3.91 -2.09
CA ASN A 820 -14.07 2.76 -2.07
C ASN A 820 -13.72 2.42 -0.62
N ILE A 821 -14.21 1.30 -0.09
CA ILE A 821 -13.81 0.79 1.23
C ILE A 821 -12.36 0.29 1.13
N CYS A 822 -11.48 0.79 1.99
CA CYS A 822 -10.06 0.47 1.99
C CYS A 822 -9.69 -0.57 3.04
N SER A 823 -10.16 -0.40 4.27
CA SER A 823 -9.80 -1.23 5.43
C SER A 823 -11.01 -1.81 6.13
N VAL A 824 -10.80 -2.83 6.97
CA VAL A 824 -11.76 -3.23 8.00
C VAL A 824 -11.06 -3.27 9.36
N THR A 825 -11.72 -2.73 10.38
CA THR A 825 -11.18 -2.56 11.74
C THR A 825 -12.09 -3.22 12.76
N ILE A 826 -11.54 -4.14 13.57
CA ILE A 826 -12.31 -4.94 14.55
C ILE A 826 -11.70 -4.88 15.94
N TYR A 827 -12.53 -4.80 16.99
CA TYR A 827 -12.05 -4.86 18.38
C TYR A 827 -12.12 -6.29 18.93
N HIS A 828 -10.96 -6.82 19.32
CA HIS A 828 -10.80 -8.15 19.90
C HIS A 828 -10.06 -8.10 21.26
N ALA A 829 -10.16 -9.15 22.07
CA ALA A 829 -9.59 -9.19 23.42
C ALA A 829 -8.13 -9.73 23.49
N GLY A 830 -7.37 -9.62 22.39
CA GLY A 830 -6.05 -10.27 22.22
C GLY A 830 -6.15 -11.76 21.88
N GLY A 831 -5.09 -12.34 21.31
CA GLY A 831 -5.08 -13.78 20.99
C GLY A 831 -3.87 -14.25 20.19
N SER A 832 -4.10 -15.34 19.43
CA SER A 832 -3.15 -15.96 18.50
C SER A 832 -3.84 -16.36 17.19
N GLY A 833 -3.04 -16.79 16.21
CA GLY A 833 -3.52 -17.31 14.93
C GLY A 833 -4.01 -16.22 13.97
N GLY A 834 -4.55 -16.67 12.83
CA GLY A 834 -5.00 -15.80 11.76
C GLY A 834 -6.36 -15.12 12.01
N LEU A 835 -6.46 -13.90 11.47
CA LEU A 835 -7.69 -13.14 11.22
C LEU A 835 -7.81 -12.90 9.71
N ILE A 836 -9.02 -13.03 9.17
CA ILE A 836 -9.40 -12.53 7.85
C ILE A 836 -10.69 -11.72 8.00
N LEU A 837 -10.67 -10.50 7.48
CA LEU A 837 -11.83 -9.64 7.36
C LEU A 837 -12.24 -9.56 5.88
N GLY A 838 -13.46 -9.09 5.62
CA GLY A 838 -13.92 -8.91 4.25
C GLY A 838 -15.19 -8.08 4.15
N VAL A 839 -15.53 -7.74 2.91
CA VAL A 839 -16.66 -6.88 2.55
C VAL A 839 -17.55 -7.67 1.60
N TYR A 840 -18.86 -7.69 1.84
CA TYR A 840 -19.83 -8.35 0.97
C TYR A 840 -21.01 -7.42 0.63
N ASP A 841 -21.63 -7.63 -0.52
CA ASP A 841 -22.92 -7.02 -0.88
C ASP A 841 -24.11 -7.81 -0.29
N GLY A 842 -25.33 -7.34 -0.57
CA GLY A 842 -26.53 -8.17 -0.54
C GLY A 842 -27.65 -7.64 0.36
N GLU A 843 -28.86 -7.56 -0.19
CA GLU A 843 -30.03 -7.15 0.58
C GLU A 843 -30.48 -8.26 1.55
N GLY A 844 -30.60 -7.93 2.84
CA GLY A 844 -31.08 -8.81 3.91
C GLY A 844 -30.14 -9.96 4.34
N THR A 845 -29.26 -10.43 3.47
CA THR A 845 -28.18 -11.39 3.79
C THR A 845 -26.94 -11.12 2.92
N PRO A 846 -25.72 -11.34 3.42
CA PRO A 846 -24.51 -11.18 2.63
C PRO A 846 -24.47 -12.20 1.48
N GLN A 847 -24.19 -11.73 0.26
CA GLN A 847 -24.14 -12.57 -0.94
C GLN A 847 -22.71 -12.68 -1.47
N ASN A 848 -22.28 -11.72 -2.29
CA ASN A 848 -21.02 -11.74 -3.04
C ASN A 848 -19.94 -10.93 -2.31
N ARG A 849 -18.72 -11.46 -2.31
CA ARG A 849 -17.53 -10.81 -1.72
C ARG A 849 -17.05 -9.67 -2.63
N LEU A 850 -17.08 -8.44 -2.13
CA LEU A 850 -16.54 -7.25 -2.79
C LEU A 850 -15.07 -7.00 -2.46
N GLY A 851 -14.61 -7.46 -1.28
CA GLY A 851 -13.24 -7.28 -0.83
C GLY A 851 -12.85 -8.26 0.27
N VAL A 852 -11.54 -8.47 0.45
CA VAL A 852 -10.97 -9.32 1.50
C VAL A 852 -9.64 -8.74 1.98
N THR A 853 -9.28 -8.96 3.23
CA THR A 853 -7.91 -8.70 3.72
C THR A 853 -6.99 -9.88 3.39
N PRO A 854 -5.66 -9.68 3.42
CA PRO A 854 -4.74 -10.81 3.63
C PRO A 854 -5.05 -11.56 4.93
N THR A 855 -4.45 -12.74 5.09
CA THR A 855 -4.44 -13.44 6.39
C THR A 855 -3.41 -12.78 7.30
N THR A 856 -3.89 -12.06 8.32
CA THR A 856 -3.04 -11.30 9.24
C THR A 856 -3.00 -12.00 10.60
N THR A 857 -1.82 -12.05 11.22
CA THR A 857 -1.69 -12.48 12.62
C THR A 857 -2.45 -11.53 13.53
N ILE A 858 -3.27 -12.07 14.42
CA ILE A 858 -4.00 -11.22 15.37
C ILE A 858 -3.06 -10.60 16.41
N ASN A 859 -3.35 -9.37 16.84
CA ASN A 859 -2.62 -8.74 17.94
C ASN A 859 -2.76 -9.56 19.24
N SER A 860 -1.66 -9.66 20.00
CA SER A 860 -1.60 -10.43 21.25
C SER A 860 -2.33 -9.74 22.41
N SER A 861 -2.44 -8.41 22.37
CA SER A 861 -3.16 -7.57 23.33
C SER A 861 -4.59 -7.24 22.86
N ALA A 862 -5.44 -6.82 23.80
CA ALA A 862 -6.79 -6.35 23.49
C ALA A 862 -6.76 -4.94 22.88
N GLY A 863 -7.46 -4.74 21.77
CA GLY A 863 -7.46 -3.47 21.06
C GLY A 863 -8.29 -3.51 19.77
N TRP A 864 -8.26 -2.39 19.05
CA TRP A 864 -8.64 -2.34 17.64
C TRP A 864 -7.48 -2.87 16.79
N GLN A 865 -7.80 -3.70 15.80
CA GLN A 865 -6.87 -4.07 14.74
C GLN A 865 -7.51 -3.71 13.40
N THR A 866 -6.93 -2.71 12.72
CA THR A 866 -7.21 -2.38 11.32
C THR A 866 -6.40 -3.31 10.43
N ILE A 867 -7.00 -3.75 9.32
CA ILE A 867 -6.29 -4.46 8.25
C ILE A 867 -6.84 -3.94 6.92
N GLU A 868 -5.95 -3.49 6.05
CA GLU A 868 -6.29 -3.10 4.67
C GLU A 868 -6.79 -4.29 3.86
N LEU A 869 -7.73 -4.03 2.95
CA LEU A 869 -8.14 -4.99 1.94
C LEU A 869 -7.01 -5.17 0.90
N SER A 870 -6.91 -6.35 0.31
CA SER A 870 -5.95 -6.62 -0.78
C SER A 870 -6.25 -5.81 -2.06
N SER A 871 -7.43 -5.21 -2.16
CA SER A 871 -7.81 -4.17 -3.12
C SER A 871 -9.00 -3.39 -2.55
N PRO A 872 -9.12 -2.06 -2.77
CA PRO A 872 -10.28 -1.30 -2.32
C PRO A 872 -11.59 -1.81 -2.95
N ALA A 873 -12.67 -1.83 -2.17
CA ALA A 873 -13.97 -2.36 -2.57
C ALA A 873 -14.97 -1.22 -2.80
N TYR A 874 -15.30 -0.93 -4.06
CA TYR A 874 -16.32 0.06 -4.41
C TYR A 874 -17.71 -0.36 -3.92
N VAL A 875 -18.43 0.59 -3.29
CA VAL A 875 -19.84 0.43 -2.94
C VAL A 875 -20.59 1.73 -3.23
N ALA A 876 -21.73 1.63 -3.92
CA ALA A 876 -22.59 2.77 -4.22
C ALA A 876 -23.40 3.24 -2.99
N GLY A 877 -23.62 4.55 -2.87
CA GLY A 877 -24.33 5.16 -1.75
C GLY A 877 -25.77 4.63 -1.60
N GLY A 878 -26.18 4.41 -0.35
CA GLY A 878 -27.48 3.80 -0.02
C GLY A 878 -27.53 2.27 -0.14
N SER A 879 -26.49 1.61 -0.64
CA SER A 879 -26.43 0.14 -0.72
C SER A 879 -26.16 -0.51 0.64
N THR A 880 -26.70 -1.71 0.86
CA THR A 880 -26.33 -2.55 2.01
C THR A 880 -24.96 -3.22 1.78
N VAL A 881 -24.02 -2.95 2.68
CA VAL A 881 -22.69 -3.58 2.75
C VAL A 881 -22.55 -4.38 4.05
N TRP A 882 -21.86 -5.51 3.99
CA TRP A 882 -21.67 -6.42 5.12
C TRP A 882 -20.19 -6.53 5.47
N LEU A 883 -19.81 -6.02 6.64
CA LEU A 883 -18.45 -6.21 7.17
C LEU A 883 -18.36 -7.59 7.84
N ALA A 884 -17.51 -8.44 7.28
CA ALA A 884 -17.37 -9.85 7.60
C ALA A 884 -16.07 -10.16 8.33
N TRP A 885 -16.08 -11.22 9.16
CA TRP A 885 -14.90 -11.67 9.88
C TRP A 885 -14.91 -13.18 10.14
N VAL A 886 -13.71 -13.76 10.23
CA VAL A 886 -13.45 -15.11 10.75
C VAL A 886 -12.08 -15.16 11.44
N PHE A 887 -11.98 -15.97 12.50
CA PHE A 887 -10.78 -16.13 13.31
C PHE A 887 -10.37 -17.59 13.41
N GLN A 888 -9.07 -17.84 13.51
CA GLN A 888 -8.51 -19.16 13.77
C GLN A 888 -8.72 -19.58 15.24
N ASP A 889 -8.14 -18.83 16.20
CA ASP A 889 -8.03 -19.27 17.60
C ASP A 889 -9.03 -18.58 18.58
N ASN A 890 -10.01 -17.83 18.06
CA ASN A 890 -11.19 -17.34 18.81
C ASN A 890 -10.92 -16.32 19.94
N PRO A 891 -10.29 -15.17 19.65
CA PRO A 891 -9.81 -14.17 20.63
C PRO A 891 -10.92 -13.51 21.48
N GLY A 892 -12.18 -13.62 21.07
CA GLY A 892 -13.31 -12.94 21.72
C GLY A 892 -13.51 -11.52 21.21
N ILE A 893 -14.63 -11.33 20.50
CA ILE A 893 -15.01 -10.03 19.89
C ILE A 893 -16.06 -9.34 20.74
N ARG A 894 -15.93 -8.01 20.89
CA ARG A 894 -16.85 -7.19 21.68
C ARG A 894 -18.20 -7.01 20.99
N TYR A 895 -19.29 -7.17 21.74
CA TYR A 895 -20.65 -7.15 21.22
C TYR A 895 -21.69 -6.69 22.26
N GLN A 896 -22.87 -6.33 21.78
CA GLN A 896 -24.08 -6.22 22.60
C GLN A 896 -25.34 -6.63 21.80
N THR A 897 -26.48 -6.77 22.48
CA THR A 897 -27.78 -7.05 21.81
C THR A 897 -28.26 -5.78 21.10
N GLY A 898 -28.65 -5.87 19.83
CA GLY A 898 -28.97 -4.69 19.02
C GLY A 898 -29.52 -5.01 17.63
N SER A 899 -29.83 -3.95 16.88
CA SER A 899 -30.30 -4.00 15.50
C SER A 899 -29.58 -2.89 14.68
N PRO A 900 -29.17 -3.13 13.43
CA PRO A 900 -29.29 -4.38 12.69
C PRO A 900 -28.48 -5.53 13.31
N GLY A 901 -28.93 -6.77 13.11
CA GLY A 901 -28.29 -7.96 13.68
C GLY A 901 -27.25 -8.55 12.74
N ARG A 902 -26.26 -9.25 13.30
CA ARG A 902 -25.31 -10.03 12.49
C ARG A 902 -26.02 -11.16 11.73
N TYR A 903 -25.45 -11.53 10.59
CA TYR A 903 -25.62 -12.84 9.99
C TYR A 903 -24.48 -13.75 10.45
N GLN A 904 -24.76 -15.04 10.68
CA GLN A 904 -23.77 -16.03 11.13
C GLN A 904 -23.89 -17.31 10.32
N SER A 905 -22.81 -17.69 9.64
CA SER A 905 -22.65 -18.97 8.93
C SER A 905 -22.40 -20.12 9.92
N THR A 906 -22.66 -21.36 9.49
CA THR A 906 -22.19 -22.56 10.20
C THR A 906 -20.72 -22.89 9.90
N GLN A 907 -20.12 -22.26 8.88
CA GLN A 907 -18.71 -22.45 8.51
C GLN A 907 -17.77 -21.72 9.49
N THR A 908 -16.60 -22.32 9.74
CA THR A 908 -15.53 -21.77 10.58
C THR A 908 -14.34 -21.29 9.74
N TRP A 909 -13.19 -21.02 10.36
CA TRP A 909 -11.91 -20.82 9.68
C TRP A 909 -11.61 -21.95 8.68
N SER A 910 -11.14 -21.57 7.49
CA SER A 910 -10.75 -22.49 6.41
C SER A 910 -9.54 -21.97 5.60
N GLY A 911 -8.72 -21.09 6.18
CA GLY A 911 -7.59 -20.46 5.49
C GLY A 911 -7.96 -19.45 4.40
N GLY A 912 -9.22 -19.00 4.35
CA GLY A 912 -9.71 -18.09 3.33
C GLY A 912 -11.14 -17.62 3.60
N MET A 913 -11.56 -16.58 2.87
CA MET A 913 -12.93 -16.06 2.86
C MET A 913 -13.52 -16.29 1.45
N PRO A 914 -14.64 -17.03 1.30
CA PRO A 914 -15.18 -17.44 0.00
C PRO A 914 -16.07 -16.36 -0.64
N ASP A 915 -16.21 -16.40 -1.95
CA ASP A 915 -17.03 -15.44 -2.71
C ASP A 915 -18.51 -15.44 -2.32
N PRO A 916 -19.20 -16.60 -2.22
CA PRO A 916 -20.47 -16.69 -1.51
C PRO A 916 -20.24 -16.82 0.00
N PHE A 917 -20.75 -15.89 0.81
CA PHE A 917 -20.58 -15.90 2.28
C PHE A 917 -21.05 -17.24 2.92
N GLY A 918 -22.08 -17.84 2.34
CA GLY A 918 -22.67 -19.13 2.73
C GLY A 918 -23.98 -19.01 3.51
N SER A 919 -24.76 -20.10 3.55
CA SER A 919 -26.02 -20.16 4.30
C SER A 919 -25.79 -19.99 5.80
N GLY A 920 -26.65 -19.20 6.46
CA GLY A 920 -26.52 -18.88 7.87
C GLY A 920 -27.84 -18.53 8.54
N SER A 921 -27.76 -17.80 9.65
CA SER A 921 -28.90 -17.30 10.41
C SER A 921 -28.64 -15.88 10.94
N GLN A 922 -29.68 -15.05 11.01
CA GLN A 922 -29.60 -13.73 11.63
C GLN A 922 -29.71 -13.83 13.15
N ALA A 923 -29.01 -12.96 13.88
CA ALA A 923 -29.16 -12.79 15.32
C ALA A 923 -28.93 -11.34 15.73
N ASN A 924 -29.83 -10.79 16.54
CA ASN A 924 -29.87 -9.37 16.94
C ASN A 924 -28.74 -8.98 17.92
N TYR A 925 -27.53 -8.95 17.40
CA TYR A 925 -26.32 -8.52 18.11
C TYR A 925 -25.46 -7.67 17.18
N ILE A 926 -25.04 -6.51 17.68
CA ILE A 926 -24.07 -5.60 17.06
C ILE A 926 -22.69 -5.81 17.66
N TYR A 927 -21.66 -5.55 16.87
CA TYR A 927 -20.25 -5.84 17.18
C TYR A 927 -19.40 -4.58 17.00
N SER A 928 -18.30 -4.50 17.74
CA SER A 928 -17.29 -3.45 17.60
C SER A 928 -16.46 -3.72 16.35
N ILE A 929 -16.99 -3.30 15.20
CA ILE A 929 -16.41 -3.43 13.86
C ILE A 929 -16.83 -2.24 13.01
N TYR A 930 -15.89 -1.67 12.26
CA TYR A 930 -16.12 -0.65 11.24
C TYR A 930 -15.14 -0.84 10.08
N ALA A 931 -15.26 -0.02 9.05
CA ALA A 931 -14.37 0.04 7.90
C ALA A 931 -14.05 1.50 7.57
N THR A 932 -12.86 1.78 7.02
CA THR A 932 -12.54 3.09 6.43
C THR A 932 -12.82 3.09 4.93
N PHE A 933 -13.22 4.23 4.38
CA PHE A 933 -13.44 4.39 2.95
C PHE A 933 -13.04 5.78 2.46
N THR A 934 -12.75 5.88 1.16
CA THR A 934 -12.55 7.15 0.46
C THR A 934 -13.85 7.53 -0.25
N PRO A 935 -14.46 8.68 0.05
CA PRO A 935 -15.68 9.16 -0.64
C PRO A 935 -15.46 9.37 -2.15
N GLY A 936 -16.50 9.09 -2.94
CA GLY A 936 -16.50 9.22 -4.39
C GLY A 936 -16.28 7.90 -5.13
N GLY A 937 -15.59 7.98 -6.27
CA GLY A 937 -15.41 6.86 -7.19
C GLY A 937 -16.58 6.62 -8.15
N THR A 938 -16.26 6.19 -9.37
CA THR A 938 -17.21 5.66 -10.36
C THR A 938 -17.44 4.15 -10.12
N PRO A 939 -18.61 3.60 -10.47
CA PRO A 939 -18.81 2.15 -10.45
C PRO A 939 -17.77 1.43 -11.31
N PRO A 940 -17.30 0.23 -10.92
CA PRO A 940 -16.38 -0.54 -11.74
C PRO A 940 -17.04 -0.84 -13.10
N GLN A 941 -16.32 -0.55 -14.18
CA GLN A 941 -16.83 -0.73 -15.53
C GLN A 941 -16.44 -2.09 -16.11
N TYR A 942 -17.38 -2.69 -16.84
CA TYR A 942 -17.23 -4.00 -17.47
C TYR A 942 -17.40 -3.93 -18.99
N THR A 943 -16.51 -4.60 -19.71
CA THR A 943 -16.56 -4.73 -21.16
C THR A 943 -17.59 -5.78 -21.58
N LEU A 944 -18.43 -5.45 -22.57
CA LEU A 944 -19.30 -6.39 -23.29
C LEU A 944 -18.71 -6.62 -24.69
N THR A 945 -17.93 -7.68 -24.84
CA THR A 945 -17.36 -8.09 -26.12
C THR A 945 -18.44 -8.78 -26.97
N THR A 946 -18.70 -8.24 -28.16
CA THR A 946 -19.65 -8.82 -29.12
C THR A 946 -18.92 -9.47 -30.29
N ASN A 947 -19.06 -10.78 -30.47
CA ASN A 947 -18.48 -11.53 -31.58
C ASN A 947 -19.54 -11.91 -32.61
N ILE A 948 -19.11 -12.12 -33.86
CA ILE A 948 -19.98 -12.50 -34.97
C ILE A 948 -19.39 -13.71 -35.70
N VAL A 949 -20.22 -14.72 -35.96
CA VAL A 949 -19.91 -15.87 -36.81
C VAL A 949 -20.90 -15.87 -37.96
N GLY A 950 -20.43 -15.84 -39.21
CA GLY A 950 -21.26 -15.57 -40.39
C GLY A 950 -21.30 -14.08 -40.76
N GLN A 951 -22.33 -13.65 -41.49
CA GLN A 951 -22.52 -12.24 -41.88
C GLN A 951 -23.79 -11.63 -41.28
N GLY A 952 -23.64 -10.42 -40.76
CA GLY A 952 -24.63 -9.69 -39.97
C GLY A 952 -23.96 -8.69 -39.03
N SER A 953 -24.77 -8.10 -38.16
CA SER A 953 -24.34 -7.09 -37.19
C SER A 953 -25.01 -7.29 -35.82
N ILE A 954 -24.39 -6.74 -34.78
CA ILE A 954 -24.96 -6.62 -33.43
C ILE A 954 -25.06 -5.13 -33.11
N THR A 955 -26.17 -4.73 -32.51
CA THR A 955 -26.40 -3.38 -31.97
C THR A 955 -26.72 -3.45 -30.49
N LEU A 956 -26.24 -2.45 -29.74
CA LEU A 956 -26.30 -2.38 -28.28
C LEU A 956 -27.09 -1.14 -27.84
N ASP A 957 -27.98 -1.30 -26.86
CA ASP A 957 -28.71 -0.21 -26.21
C ASP A 957 -28.69 -0.39 -24.68
N PRO A 958 -28.03 0.50 -23.90
CA PRO A 958 -27.28 1.67 -24.36
C PRO A 958 -26.04 1.31 -25.23
N PRO A 959 -25.60 2.19 -26.13
CA PRO A 959 -24.46 1.93 -27.01
C PRO A 959 -23.10 2.25 -26.35
N GLY A 960 -22.09 1.44 -26.68
CA GLY A 960 -20.70 1.59 -26.23
C GLY A 960 -20.28 0.41 -25.35
N GLY A 961 -19.37 -0.44 -25.83
CA GLY A 961 -19.10 -1.78 -25.25
C GLY A 961 -18.42 -1.83 -23.87
N ILE A 962 -18.48 -0.76 -23.08
CA ILE A 962 -17.98 -0.68 -21.70
C ILE A 962 -19.09 -0.01 -20.88
N TYR A 963 -19.50 -0.65 -19.78
CA TYR A 963 -20.68 -0.25 -18.99
C TYR A 963 -20.41 -0.30 -17.49
N ASP A 964 -20.98 0.65 -16.75
CA ASP A 964 -20.98 0.67 -15.28
C ASP A 964 -21.64 -0.60 -14.71
N SER A 965 -21.08 -1.14 -13.61
CA SER A 965 -21.64 -2.28 -12.89
C SER A 965 -23.12 -2.10 -12.55
N GLY A 966 -23.92 -3.12 -12.89
CA GLY A 966 -25.38 -3.14 -12.75
C GLY A 966 -26.16 -2.67 -13.97
N THR A 967 -25.50 -2.14 -15.02
CA THR A 967 -26.18 -1.71 -16.25
C THR A 967 -26.82 -2.90 -16.98
N GLU A 968 -28.12 -2.80 -17.29
CA GLU A 968 -28.78 -3.71 -18.23
C GLU A 968 -28.59 -3.22 -19.67
N VAL A 969 -28.07 -4.09 -20.54
CA VAL A 969 -27.77 -3.81 -21.95
C VAL A 969 -28.60 -4.73 -22.83
N THR A 970 -29.28 -4.16 -23.81
CA THR A 970 -30.05 -4.90 -24.82
C THR A 970 -29.21 -5.10 -26.07
N LEU A 971 -29.03 -6.35 -26.48
CA LEU A 971 -28.36 -6.77 -27.71
C LEU A 971 -29.41 -7.12 -28.77
N THR A 972 -29.28 -6.54 -29.96
CA THR A 972 -30.10 -6.86 -31.14
C THR A 972 -29.21 -7.31 -32.29
N ALA A 973 -29.39 -8.55 -32.75
CA ALA A 973 -28.72 -9.08 -33.93
C ALA A 973 -29.52 -8.76 -35.21
N ALA A 974 -28.83 -8.37 -36.29
CA ALA A 974 -29.43 -8.13 -37.60
C ALA A 974 -28.61 -8.85 -38.69
N PRO A 975 -29.15 -9.88 -39.36
CA PRO A 975 -28.44 -10.61 -40.41
C PRO A 975 -28.26 -9.75 -41.67
N ASP A 976 -27.18 -10.02 -42.41
CA ASP A 976 -26.91 -9.36 -43.69
C ASP A 976 -27.78 -9.93 -44.84
N PRO A 977 -27.94 -9.22 -45.97
CA PRO A 977 -28.76 -9.67 -47.08
C PRO A 977 -28.29 -11.02 -47.66
N GLY A 978 -29.11 -12.06 -47.49
CA GLY A 978 -28.76 -13.44 -47.87
C GLY A 978 -28.36 -14.33 -46.70
N TRP A 979 -28.35 -13.82 -45.46
CA TRP A 979 -28.05 -14.57 -44.25
C TRP A 979 -29.25 -14.57 -43.28
N GLN A 980 -29.26 -15.52 -42.33
CA GLN A 980 -30.24 -15.60 -41.24
C GLN A 980 -29.52 -15.64 -39.89
N PHE A 981 -30.19 -15.24 -38.81
CA PHE A 981 -29.69 -15.34 -37.43
C PHE A 981 -30.15 -16.66 -36.79
N ASP A 982 -29.19 -17.45 -36.31
CA ASP A 982 -29.45 -18.78 -35.74
C ASP A 982 -29.53 -18.77 -34.20
N GLY A 983 -28.79 -17.87 -33.54
CA GLY A 983 -28.88 -17.69 -32.08
C GLY A 983 -27.65 -17.03 -31.43
N TRP A 984 -27.78 -16.78 -30.13
CA TRP A 984 -26.71 -16.32 -29.26
C TRP A 984 -25.97 -17.49 -28.59
N SER A 985 -24.69 -17.26 -28.30
CA SER A 985 -23.83 -18.10 -27.45
C SER A 985 -22.85 -17.23 -26.64
N GLY A 986 -22.17 -17.83 -25.64
CA GLY A 986 -21.37 -17.09 -24.66
C GLY A 986 -22.18 -16.80 -23.40
N ASP A 987 -22.10 -15.58 -22.86
CA ASP A 987 -22.90 -15.13 -21.70
C ASP A 987 -24.40 -14.97 -21.98
N LEU A 988 -24.83 -15.11 -23.23
CA LEU A 988 -26.23 -15.32 -23.63
C LEU A 988 -26.38 -16.64 -24.38
N SER A 989 -27.60 -17.19 -24.39
CA SER A 989 -27.91 -18.42 -25.11
C SER A 989 -29.33 -18.43 -25.69
N GLY A 990 -29.50 -19.16 -26.80
CA GLY A 990 -30.78 -19.30 -27.49
C GLY A 990 -31.06 -18.21 -28.52
N SER A 991 -32.23 -18.28 -29.17
CA SER A 991 -32.57 -17.47 -30.36
C SER A 991 -33.47 -16.27 -30.08
N GLN A 992 -33.64 -15.86 -28.82
CA GLN A 992 -34.40 -14.64 -28.49
C GLN A 992 -33.65 -13.40 -28.98
N ASN A 993 -34.30 -12.57 -29.82
CA ASN A 993 -33.70 -11.37 -30.39
C ASN A 993 -34.76 -10.25 -30.48
N PRO A 994 -34.59 -9.10 -29.79
CA PRO A 994 -33.49 -8.74 -28.90
C PRO A 994 -33.40 -9.60 -27.62
N ALA A 995 -32.22 -9.57 -26.99
CA ALA A 995 -31.96 -10.17 -25.68
C ALA A 995 -31.28 -9.16 -24.75
N ALA A 996 -31.51 -9.25 -23.44
CA ALA A 996 -30.94 -8.35 -22.45
C ALA A 996 -29.93 -9.06 -21.53
N ILE A 997 -28.92 -8.34 -21.08
CA ILE A 997 -27.84 -8.84 -20.21
C ILE A 997 -27.52 -7.80 -19.12
N ILE A 998 -27.27 -8.23 -17.89
CA ILE A 998 -26.87 -7.32 -16.79
C ILE A 998 -25.35 -7.39 -16.63
N MET A 999 -24.69 -6.24 -16.71
CA MET A 999 -23.23 -6.12 -16.63
C MET A 999 -22.76 -6.16 -15.17
N ASN A 1000 -22.42 -7.36 -14.70
CA ASN A 1000 -21.89 -7.62 -13.34
C ASN A 1000 -20.49 -8.29 -13.33
N ALA A 1001 -19.89 -8.39 -14.53
CA ALA A 1001 -18.55 -8.86 -14.83
C ALA A 1001 -18.29 -8.50 -16.31
N ASN A 1002 -17.04 -8.63 -16.79
CA ASN A 1002 -16.78 -8.64 -18.23
C ASN A 1002 -17.55 -9.80 -18.90
N LYS A 1003 -18.12 -9.57 -20.09
CA LYS A 1003 -18.96 -10.55 -20.80
C LYS A 1003 -18.60 -10.68 -22.26
N SER A 1004 -18.81 -11.87 -22.81
CA SER A 1004 -18.58 -12.19 -24.22
C SER A 1004 -19.83 -12.85 -24.81
N VAL A 1005 -20.44 -12.19 -25.80
CA VAL A 1005 -21.64 -12.70 -26.49
C VAL A 1005 -21.38 -12.82 -27.98
N THR A 1006 -21.70 -13.99 -28.54
CA THR A 1006 -21.49 -14.31 -29.96
C THR A 1006 -22.83 -14.48 -30.66
N ALA A 1007 -23.09 -13.69 -31.71
CA ALA A 1007 -24.19 -13.93 -32.65
C ALA A 1007 -23.74 -14.92 -33.74
N ALA A 1008 -24.52 -15.97 -33.95
CA ALA A 1008 -24.34 -16.90 -35.06
C ALA A 1008 -25.32 -16.58 -36.20
N PHE A 1009 -24.79 -16.54 -37.42
CA PHE A 1009 -25.53 -16.35 -38.66
C PHE A 1009 -25.12 -17.42 -39.70
N SER A 1010 -26.06 -17.86 -40.53
CA SER A 1010 -25.83 -18.79 -41.63
C SER A 1010 -26.37 -18.27 -42.96
N GLU A 1011 -25.74 -18.69 -44.06
CA GLU A 1011 -26.11 -18.26 -45.42
C GLU A 1011 -27.38 -18.98 -45.89
N ILE A 1012 -28.32 -18.22 -46.47
CA ILE A 1012 -29.60 -18.73 -46.98
C ILE A 1012 -29.35 -19.35 -48.36
N GLY A 1013 -28.91 -20.61 -48.35
CA GLY A 1013 -28.57 -21.39 -49.55
C GLY A 1013 -29.65 -21.33 -50.64
N THR A 1014 -29.24 -21.03 -51.87
CA THR A 1014 -30.17 -20.78 -52.98
C THR A 1014 -31.04 -22.00 -53.29
N THR A 1015 -32.36 -21.81 -53.27
CA THR A 1015 -33.33 -22.88 -53.53
C THR A 1015 -33.68 -22.96 -55.02
N GLY A 1016 -33.25 -24.03 -55.67
CA GLY A 1016 -33.60 -24.37 -57.05
C GLY A 1016 -34.80 -25.33 -57.17
N THR A 1017 -35.31 -25.49 -58.39
CA THR A 1017 -36.37 -26.47 -58.70
C THR A 1017 -35.97 -27.38 -59.86
N VAL A 1018 -35.96 -28.69 -59.63
CA VAL A 1018 -35.74 -29.70 -60.67
C VAL A 1018 -37.07 -30.33 -61.06
N GLY A 1019 -37.51 -30.14 -62.31
CA GLY A 1019 -38.74 -30.75 -62.84
C GLY A 1019 -39.61 -29.83 -63.70
N ASN A 1020 -40.87 -30.23 -63.91
CA ASN A 1020 -41.88 -29.49 -64.66
C ASN A 1020 -42.73 -28.61 -63.73
N THR A 1021 -42.35 -27.35 -63.56
CA THR A 1021 -43.16 -26.31 -62.89
C THR A 1021 -44.35 -25.82 -63.71
N ASN A 1022 -44.46 -26.23 -64.99
CA ASN A 1022 -45.57 -25.90 -65.88
C ASN A 1022 -46.84 -26.71 -65.55
N VAL A 1023 -47.98 -26.02 -65.42
CA VAL A 1023 -49.30 -26.66 -65.21
C VAL A 1023 -49.93 -27.01 -66.57
N PHE A 1024 -50.07 -28.31 -66.86
CA PHE A 1024 -50.55 -28.78 -68.16
C PHE A 1024 -52.08 -28.91 -68.26
N GLY A 1025 -52.61 -29.00 -69.48
CA GLY A 1025 -54.05 -28.97 -69.75
C GLY A 1025 -54.79 -30.28 -69.47
N SER A 1026 -54.28 -31.41 -69.95
CA SER A 1026 -54.95 -32.72 -69.83
C SER A 1026 -54.88 -33.28 -68.41
N THR A 1027 -55.79 -34.19 -68.05
CA THR A 1027 -55.94 -34.68 -66.67
C THR A 1027 -55.99 -36.20 -66.63
N SER A 1028 -55.15 -36.84 -65.79
CA SER A 1028 -55.12 -38.29 -65.60
C SER A 1028 -55.51 -38.65 -64.15
N THR A 1029 -56.61 -39.38 -64.00
CA THR A 1029 -57.17 -39.86 -62.73
C THR A 1029 -56.76 -41.32 -62.53
N SER A 1030 -55.48 -41.57 -62.26
CA SER A 1030 -54.90 -42.92 -62.19
C SER A 1030 -54.08 -43.09 -60.92
N ASN A 1031 -54.46 -44.06 -60.10
CA ASN A 1031 -53.78 -44.48 -58.87
C ASN A 1031 -52.54 -45.36 -59.11
N SER A 1032 -52.20 -45.62 -60.38
CA SER A 1032 -51.01 -46.35 -60.80
C SER A 1032 -49.73 -45.61 -60.40
N ARG A 1033 -48.78 -46.30 -59.76
CA ARG A 1033 -47.45 -45.78 -59.41
C ARG A 1033 -46.69 -45.40 -60.69
N ARG A 1034 -46.23 -44.16 -60.74
CA ARG A 1034 -45.61 -43.53 -61.91
C ARG A 1034 -44.37 -42.76 -61.51
N ALA A 1035 -43.45 -42.60 -62.46
CA ALA A 1035 -42.28 -41.74 -62.28
C ALA A 1035 -41.87 -41.06 -63.59
N MET A 1036 -41.17 -39.94 -63.49
CA MET A 1036 -40.61 -39.19 -64.62
C MET A 1036 -39.15 -38.82 -64.41
N PRO A 1037 -38.29 -38.90 -65.44
CA PRO A 1037 -36.89 -38.58 -65.33
C PRO A 1037 -36.64 -37.08 -65.46
N PHE A 1038 -35.71 -36.58 -64.65
CA PHE A 1038 -35.15 -35.23 -64.74
C PHE A 1038 -33.66 -35.30 -64.41
N THR A 1039 -32.86 -34.45 -65.06
CA THR A 1039 -31.43 -34.33 -64.76
C THR A 1039 -31.22 -33.21 -63.74
N MET A 1040 -30.46 -33.46 -62.68
CA MET A 1040 -30.02 -32.41 -61.75
C MET A 1040 -29.14 -31.39 -62.50
N PRO A 1041 -29.39 -30.08 -62.39
CA PRO A 1041 -28.58 -29.08 -63.09
C PRO A 1041 -27.20 -28.89 -62.45
N GLU A 1042 -27.12 -29.06 -61.13
CA GLU A 1042 -25.95 -28.81 -60.29
C GLU A 1042 -26.00 -29.70 -59.02
N ASP A 1043 -24.93 -29.74 -58.23
CA ASP A 1043 -24.89 -30.47 -56.95
C ASP A 1043 -25.85 -29.80 -55.95
N GLY A 1044 -26.71 -30.59 -55.29
CA GLY A 1044 -27.68 -30.05 -54.35
C GLY A 1044 -28.48 -31.08 -53.58
N THR A 1045 -29.15 -30.62 -52.52
CA THR A 1045 -29.91 -31.47 -51.59
C THR A 1045 -31.40 -31.25 -51.73
N ILE A 1046 -32.11 -32.28 -52.21
CA ILE A 1046 -33.57 -32.28 -52.41
C ILE A 1046 -34.27 -32.44 -51.06
N ALA A 1047 -35.17 -31.51 -50.75
CA ALA A 1047 -35.93 -31.48 -49.49
C ALA A 1047 -37.43 -31.81 -49.66
N SER A 1048 -38.02 -31.48 -50.81
CA SER A 1048 -39.46 -31.69 -51.06
C SER A 1048 -39.78 -32.07 -52.50
N VAL A 1049 -40.93 -32.70 -52.71
CA VAL A 1049 -41.52 -32.95 -54.03
C VAL A 1049 -42.89 -32.28 -54.09
N SER A 1050 -43.21 -31.67 -55.22
CA SER A 1050 -44.44 -30.92 -55.49
C SER A 1050 -45.15 -31.47 -56.71
N MET A 1051 -46.47 -31.67 -56.62
CA MET A 1051 -47.31 -32.18 -57.70
C MET A 1051 -48.57 -31.32 -57.88
N TYR A 1052 -48.97 -31.04 -59.13
CA TYR A 1052 -50.19 -30.30 -59.42
C TYR A 1052 -51.38 -31.23 -59.70
N HIS A 1053 -52.43 -31.10 -58.90
CA HIS A 1053 -53.64 -31.92 -58.99
C HIS A 1053 -54.91 -31.06 -58.95
N THR A 1054 -56.03 -31.65 -59.36
CA THR A 1054 -57.35 -30.97 -59.47
C THR A 1054 -58.14 -30.90 -58.16
N GLY A 1055 -57.50 -31.11 -57.02
CA GLY A 1055 -58.16 -31.40 -55.75
C GLY A 1055 -58.66 -32.85 -55.68
N GLY A 1056 -59.05 -33.32 -54.50
CA GLY A 1056 -59.60 -34.66 -54.32
C GLY A 1056 -59.75 -35.09 -52.85
N SER A 1057 -59.89 -36.40 -52.65
CA SER A 1057 -59.84 -37.08 -51.36
C SER A 1057 -58.68 -38.09 -51.33
N GLY A 1058 -58.59 -38.89 -50.27
CA GLY A 1058 -57.60 -39.95 -50.12
C GLY A 1058 -56.19 -39.43 -49.84
N ARG A 1059 -55.21 -40.34 -49.90
CA ARG A 1059 -53.79 -40.08 -49.65
C ARG A 1059 -52.93 -40.09 -50.91
N MET A 1060 -51.74 -39.52 -50.78
CA MET A 1060 -50.65 -39.59 -51.76
C MET A 1060 -49.30 -39.88 -51.09
N ILE A 1061 -48.38 -40.44 -51.87
CA ILE A 1061 -46.95 -40.54 -51.56
C ILE A 1061 -46.18 -40.06 -52.79
N LEU A 1062 -45.19 -39.19 -52.57
CA LEU A 1062 -44.20 -38.79 -53.58
C LEU A 1062 -42.83 -39.37 -53.21
N ALA A 1063 -41.93 -39.50 -54.18
CA ALA A 1063 -40.59 -40.04 -53.97
C ALA A 1063 -39.58 -39.58 -55.02
N VAL A 1064 -38.30 -39.80 -54.74
CA VAL A 1064 -37.17 -39.64 -55.65
C VAL A 1064 -36.48 -40.99 -55.81
N TYR A 1065 -36.21 -41.40 -57.04
CA TYR A 1065 -35.45 -42.61 -57.38
C TYR A 1065 -34.22 -42.27 -58.24
N ASP A 1066 -33.23 -43.15 -58.27
CA ASP A 1066 -32.13 -43.14 -59.25
C ASP A 1066 -32.51 -43.91 -60.53
N GLY A 1067 -31.56 -44.01 -61.47
CA GLY A 1067 -31.57 -45.02 -62.54
C GLY A 1067 -31.49 -44.45 -63.95
N GLU A 1068 -30.63 -45.03 -64.80
CA GLU A 1068 -30.57 -44.68 -66.22
C GLU A 1068 -31.69 -45.38 -67.00
N GLY A 1069 -32.41 -44.64 -67.85
CA GLY A 1069 -33.47 -45.15 -68.74
C GLY A 1069 -34.78 -45.60 -68.06
N SER A 1070 -34.71 -46.05 -66.81
CA SER A 1070 -35.86 -46.41 -65.97
C SER A 1070 -35.53 -46.21 -64.49
N PRO A 1071 -36.51 -45.87 -63.63
CA PRO A 1071 -36.30 -45.72 -62.19
C PRO A 1071 -35.90 -47.05 -61.55
N GLN A 1072 -34.88 -47.05 -60.71
CA GLN A 1072 -34.40 -48.26 -60.01
C GLN A 1072 -34.62 -48.17 -58.50
N ASN A 1073 -33.68 -47.58 -57.76
CA ASN A 1073 -33.65 -47.55 -56.30
C ASN A 1073 -34.19 -46.23 -55.74
N ARG A 1074 -34.93 -46.30 -54.65
CA ARG A 1074 -35.52 -45.14 -53.98
C ARG A 1074 -34.47 -44.41 -53.15
N LEU A 1075 -34.21 -43.15 -53.53
CA LEU A 1075 -33.32 -42.26 -52.78
C LEU A 1075 -34.06 -41.57 -51.62
N GLY A 1076 -35.34 -41.26 -51.80
CA GLY A 1076 -36.17 -40.65 -50.76
C GLY A 1076 -37.67 -40.82 -50.99
N VAL A 1077 -38.46 -40.64 -49.93
CA VAL A 1077 -39.93 -40.76 -49.95
C VAL A 1077 -40.55 -39.69 -49.06
N THR A 1078 -41.79 -39.27 -49.34
CA THR A 1078 -42.59 -38.45 -48.42
C THR A 1078 -43.34 -39.31 -47.42
N ALA A 1079 -43.79 -38.71 -46.31
CA ALA A 1079 -44.85 -39.32 -45.51
C ALA A 1079 -46.16 -39.47 -46.34
N GLU A 1080 -47.01 -40.44 -45.97
CA GLU A 1080 -48.38 -40.51 -46.47
C GLU A 1080 -49.14 -39.25 -46.09
N THR A 1081 -49.55 -38.47 -47.10
CA THR A 1081 -50.18 -37.16 -46.91
C THR A 1081 -51.53 -37.13 -47.59
N PHE A 1082 -52.55 -36.52 -46.96
CA PHE A 1082 -53.85 -36.34 -47.58
C PHE A 1082 -53.76 -35.42 -48.80
N VAL A 1083 -54.50 -35.77 -49.86
CA VAL A 1083 -54.68 -34.93 -51.05
C VAL A 1083 -55.49 -33.69 -50.65
N SER A 1084 -55.05 -32.50 -51.05
CA SER A 1084 -55.80 -31.27 -50.80
C SER A 1084 -57.17 -31.29 -51.50
N GLY A 1085 -58.19 -30.74 -50.83
CA GLY A 1085 -59.54 -30.61 -51.40
C GLY A 1085 -59.64 -29.60 -52.55
N SER A 1086 -58.64 -28.74 -52.73
CA SER A 1086 -58.60 -27.70 -53.78
C SER A 1086 -57.65 -28.06 -54.93
N THR A 1087 -57.97 -27.62 -56.15
CA THR A 1087 -57.01 -27.62 -57.27
C THR A 1087 -55.79 -26.76 -56.94
N GLY A 1088 -54.58 -27.27 -57.15
CA GLY A 1088 -53.34 -26.53 -56.92
C GLY A 1088 -52.08 -27.39 -56.98
N TRP A 1089 -50.95 -26.76 -56.70
CA TRP A 1089 -49.72 -27.44 -56.29
C TRP A 1089 -49.86 -27.90 -54.84
N GLN A 1090 -49.49 -29.15 -54.56
CA GLN A 1090 -49.24 -29.60 -53.20
C GLN A 1090 -47.78 -30.06 -53.08
N THR A 1091 -47.05 -29.37 -52.21
CA THR A 1091 -45.67 -29.66 -51.83
C THR A 1091 -45.65 -30.54 -50.58
N ILE A 1092 -44.80 -31.57 -50.57
CA ILE A 1092 -44.64 -32.46 -49.44
C ILE A 1092 -43.14 -32.74 -49.25
N ASN A 1093 -42.65 -32.55 -48.02
CA ASN A 1093 -41.26 -32.80 -47.68
C ASN A 1093 -40.95 -34.30 -47.69
N LEU A 1094 -39.73 -34.64 -48.10
CA LEU A 1094 -39.19 -36.00 -47.96
C LEU A 1094 -38.93 -36.28 -46.46
N THR A 1095 -39.03 -37.54 -46.04
CA THR A 1095 -38.77 -37.93 -44.65
C THR A 1095 -37.30 -37.84 -44.27
N ASN A 1096 -36.42 -37.91 -45.27
CA ASN A 1096 -34.98 -37.66 -45.19
C ASN A 1096 -34.60 -36.76 -46.38
N LEU A 1097 -33.60 -35.90 -46.20
CA LEU A 1097 -33.02 -35.11 -47.29
C LEU A 1097 -32.24 -36.02 -48.27
N VAL A 1098 -32.21 -35.65 -49.55
CA VAL A 1098 -31.56 -36.44 -50.61
C VAL A 1098 -30.56 -35.58 -51.37
N SER A 1099 -29.27 -35.73 -51.06
CA SER A 1099 -28.17 -35.09 -51.79
C SER A 1099 -27.90 -35.81 -53.12
N VAL A 1100 -27.79 -35.06 -54.21
CA VAL A 1100 -27.59 -35.57 -55.57
C VAL A 1100 -26.61 -34.65 -56.31
N GLN A 1101 -25.69 -35.24 -57.09
CA GLN A 1101 -24.74 -34.49 -57.89
C GLN A 1101 -25.33 -34.00 -59.22
N GLY A 1102 -24.84 -32.87 -59.72
CA GLY A 1102 -25.19 -32.30 -61.02
C GLY A 1102 -24.92 -33.27 -62.16
N GLY A 1103 -25.78 -33.23 -63.19
CA GLY A 1103 -25.75 -34.19 -64.30
C GLY A 1103 -26.36 -35.56 -63.99
N THR A 1104 -26.63 -35.90 -62.73
CA THR A 1104 -27.30 -37.16 -62.37
C THR A 1104 -28.76 -37.16 -62.83
N THR A 1105 -29.23 -38.26 -63.42
CA THR A 1105 -30.65 -38.45 -63.73
C THR A 1105 -31.39 -39.04 -62.52
N ILE A 1106 -32.35 -38.30 -62.01
CA ILE A 1106 -33.28 -38.71 -60.96
C ILE A 1106 -34.67 -38.94 -61.54
N TRP A 1107 -35.51 -39.68 -60.82
CA TRP A 1107 -36.90 -39.93 -61.18
C TRP A 1107 -37.84 -39.46 -60.09
N LEU A 1108 -38.66 -38.45 -60.38
CA LEU A 1108 -39.71 -37.98 -59.47
C LEU A 1108 -40.94 -38.87 -59.64
N ALA A 1109 -41.32 -39.54 -58.54
CA ALA A 1109 -42.33 -40.59 -58.51
C ALA A 1109 -43.55 -40.21 -57.67
N TRP A 1110 -44.71 -40.76 -58.02
CA TRP A 1110 -45.97 -40.53 -57.32
C TRP A 1110 -46.91 -41.75 -57.37
N VAL A 1111 -47.74 -41.88 -56.34
CA VAL A 1111 -48.88 -42.82 -56.26
C VAL A 1111 -49.99 -42.21 -55.39
N TYR A 1112 -51.24 -42.55 -55.69
CA TYR A 1112 -52.44 -41.96 -55.08
C TYR A 1112 -53.47 -43.01 -54.71
N GLU A 1113 -54.27 -42.76 -53.68
CA GLU A 1113 -55.39 -43.60 -53.27
C GLU A 1113 -56.62 -43.39 -54.16
N ASP A 1114 -57.26 -42.21 -54.07
CA ASP A 1114 -58.57 -41.89 -54.66
C ASP A 1114 -58.54 -41.27 -56.08
N ASN A 1115 -57.50 -41.53 -56.88
CA ASN A 1115 -57.41 -41.09 -58.28
C ASN A 1115 -57.61 -39.56 -58.55
N PRO A 1116 -57.05 -38.63 -57.74
CA PRO A 1116 -57.16 -37.20 -58.04
C PRO A 1116 -56.58 -36.89 -59.43
N GLY A 1117 -57.20 -35.97 -60.15
CA GLY A 1117 -56.82 -35.70 -61.54
C GLY A 1117 -55.51 -34.92 -61.63
N ILE A 1118 -54.45 -35.59 -62.07
CA ILE A 1118 -53.09 -35.02 -62.20
C ILE A 1118 -52.91 -34.40 -63.59
N ARG A 1119 -52.29 -33.22 -63.66
CA ARG A 1119 -52.11 -32.51 -64.94
C ARG A 1119 -50.96 -33.06 -65.77
N TYR A 1120 -51.21 -33.27 -67.07
CA TYR A 1120 -50.24 -33.81 -68.03
C TYR A 1120 -50.43 -33.28 -69.45
N GLN A 1121 -49.42 -33.48 -70.30
CA GLN A 1121 -49.53 -33.41 -71.76
C GLN A 1121 -48.67 -34.49 -72.43
N THR A 1122 -48.83 -34.71 -73.74
CA THR A 1122 -47.96 -35.63 -74.51
C THR A 1122 -46.58 -35.00 -74.69
N GLY A 1123 -45.50 -35.75 -74.46
CA GLY A 1123 -44.12 -35.24 -74.51
C GLY A 1123 -43.05 -36.30 -74.26
N SER A 1124 -41.78 -35.93 -74.42
CA SER A 1124 -40.60 -36.77 -74.18
C SER A 1124 -39.53 -35.98 -73.40
N PRO A 1125 -38.79 -36.57 -72.45
CA PRO A 1125 -38.89 -37.95 -71.98
C PRO A 1125 -40.23 -38.24 -71.29
N GLY A 1126 -40.78 -39.43 -71.52
CA GLY A 1126 -42.08 -39.84 -70.98
C GLY A 1126 -42.02 -40.29 -69.53
N ARG A 1127 -43.18 -40.61 -68.96
CA ARG A 1127 -43.25 -41.34 -67.68
C ARG A 1127 -42.97 -42.82 -67.86
N VAL A 1128 -42.52 -43.47 -66.79
CA VAL A 1128 -42.70 -44.92 -66.57
C VAL A 1128 -43.97 -45.14 -65.75
N ASP A 1129 -44.75 -46.15 -66.10
CA ASP A 1129 -45.99 -46.55 -65.44
C ASP A 1129 -45.89 -48.02 -65.02
N ALA A 1130 -45.84 -48.30 -63.71
CA ALA A 1130 -45.69 -49.65 -63.17
C ALA A 1130 -47.01 -50.44 -63.16
N GLY A 1131 -48.16 -49.80 -63.41
CA GLY A 1131 -49.49 -50.43 -63.36
C GLY A 1131 -49.97 -50.84 -61.95
N VAL A 1132 -49.09 -50.91 -60.95
CA VAL A 1132 -49.41 -51.19 -59.55
C VAL A 1132 -50.10 -49.98 -58.92
N GLY A 1133 -51.26 -50.17 -58.28
CA GLY A 1133 -51.99 -49.11 -57.58
C GLY A 1133 -51.45 -48.77 -56.18
N TRP A 1134 -52.22 -48.01 -55.41
CA TRP A 1134 -51.94 -47.64 -54.01
C TRP A 1134 -51.64 -48.82 -53.07
N SER A 1135 -52.19 -50.01 -53.35
CA SER A 1135 -52.04 -51.21 -52.52
C SER A 1135 -50.59 -51.72 -52.50
N GLY A 1136 -49.83 -51.27 -51.49
CA GLY A 1136 -48.39 -51.52 -51.35
C GLY A 1136 -47.52 -50.26 -51.36
N GLY A 1137 -48.13 -49.07 -51.49
CA GLY A 1137 -47.46 -47.77 -51.36
C GLY A 1137 -46.29 -47.57 -52.32
N MET A 1138 -45.25 -46.91 -51.81
CA MET A 1138 -43.99 -46.63 -52.51
C MET A 1138 -42.87 -47.54 -51.96
N PRO A 1139 -42.34 -48.49 -52.74
CA PRO A 1139 -41.29 -49.45 -52.32
C PRO A 1139 -39.88 -48.99 -52.69
N ASP A 1140 -38.85 -49.66 -52.16
CA ASP A 1140 -37.44 -49.31 -52.47
C ASP A 1140 -37.02 -49.57 -53.93
N PRO A 1141 -37.32 -50.72 -54.56
CA PRO A 1141 -37.23 -50.86 -56.01
C PRO A 1141 -38.55 -50.42 -56.68
N PHE A 1142 -38.52 -49.48 -57.62
CA PHE A 1142 -39.75 -48.91 -58.23
C PHE A 1142 -40.69 -49.97 -58.83
N GLY A 1143 -40.10 -50.99 -59.45
CA GLY A 1143 -40.77 -52.10 -60.15
C GLY A 1143 -40.63 -52.01 -61.66
N SER A 1144 -40.98 -53.09 -62.37
CA SER A 1144 -41.05 -53.06 -63.83
C SER A 1144 -42.28 -52.28 -64.29
N GLY A 1145 -42.15 -51.56 -65.42
CA GLY A 1145 -43.20 -50.70 -65.94
C GLY A 1145 -43.06 -50.41 -67.43
N SER A 1146 -44.10 -49.84 -68.01
CA SER A 1146 -44.10 -49.41 -69.41
C SER A 1146 -43.79 -47.91 -69.52
N GLN A 1147 -42.91 -47.53 -70.45
CA GLN A 1147 -42.75 -46.12 -70.79
C GLN A 1147 -43.95 -45.61 -71.60
N SER A 1148 -44.31 -44.35 -71.44
CA SER A 1148 -45.31 -43.67 -72.26
C SER A 1148 -45.04 -42.17 -72.33
N ASN A 1149 -45.08 -41.62 -73.54
CA ASN A 1149 -44.72 -40.24 -73.88
C ASN A 1149 -45.73 -39.20 -73.35
N TYR A 1150 -45.80 -39.08 -72.02
CA TYR A 1150 -46.60 -38.11 -71.31
C TYR A 1150 -45.78 -37.47 -70.20
N ILE A 1151 -45.76 -36.14 -70.19
CA ILE A 1151 -45.08 -35.31 -69.19
C ILE A 1151 -46.11 -34.70 -68.23
N TYR A 1152 -45.78 -34.68 -66.95
CA TYR A 1152 -46.67 -34.32 -65.83
C TYR A 1152 -46.15 -33.09 -65.10
N SER A 1153 -47.06 -32.35 -64.48
CA SER A 1153 -46.77 -31.18 -63.65
C SER A 1153 -46.26 -31.61 -62.27
N ILE A 1154 -44.98 -32.01 -62.21
CA ILE A 1154 -44.25 -32.45 -61.01
C ILE A 1154 -42.85 -31.83 -61.00
N TYR A 1155 -42.40 -31.34 -59.83
CA TYR A 1155 -41.03 -30.89 -59.61
C TYR A 1155 -40.59 -31.16 -58.16
N ALA A 1156 -39.30 -31.05 -57.88
CA ALA A 1156 -38.73 -31.12 -56.54
C ALA A 1156 -37.93 -29.85 -56.23
N THR A 1157 -37.89 -29.45 -54.96
CA THR A 1157 -37.07 -28.32 -54.48
C THR A 1157 -35.76 -28.84 -53.92
N TYR A 1158 -34.63 -28.28 -54.35
CA TYR A 1158 -33.32 -28.55 -53.79
C TYR A 1158 -32.64 -27.25 -53.36
N THR A 1159 -31.77 -27.33 -52.36
CA THR A 1159 -30.82 -26.26 -52.04
C THR A 1159 -29.46 -26.61 -52.62
N THR A 1160 -28.78 -25.62 -53.20
CA THR A 1160 -27.33 -25.69 -53.37
C THR A 1160 -26.66 -25.53 -52.00
N ASN A 1161 -25.51 -26.17 -51.82
CA ASN A 1161 -24.56 -25.84 -50.75
C ASN A 1161 -23.55 -24.81 -51.28
#